data_AF-A0A5Q4C217-F1
#
_entry.id   AF-A0A5Q4C217-F1
#
_cell.length_a   1.000
_cell.length_b   1.000
_cell.length_c   1.000
_cell.angle_alpha   90.00
_cell.angle_beta   90.00
_cell.angle_gamma   90.00
#
_symmetry.space_group_name_H-M   'P 1'
#
loop_
_entity.id
_entity.type
_entity.pdbx_description
1 polymer ?
#
loop_
_entity_poly.entity_id
_entity_poly.type
_entity_poly.pdbx_seq_one_letter_code
_entity_poly.pdbx_strand_id
1 'polypeptide(L)'
;MSAAQLLNPKAESRRRGEALKVNISAGEGLQDVLKSNLGPLGTIKMLVDGSGQIKLTKDGNVLLREMQIQNPTAVMIARAATAQDDICGDGTTSAVLLIGELLKQADRYISEGLHPRIITDGFEIAKNESLKFLDNFKLAKEVDRELLLSVARTSLSTKLNSSLASKLTPDIVDAVLAIYEAPAKPDLHMVEIMKMQHRTASDTQLIKGLALDHGARHPDMPKRVENAYILTMNVSLEYEKSEINSGFFYSSAEQRDKLVESERRFVDAKLKKIVELKKEVCGNDPNKNFVIVNQKGIDPLSLDVLAKNGILSLRRAKRRNMERLQLICGGVAQNSVDDLSPESLGWAGLVYEQTLGEEKYTFIEEVKDPKSVTLLIKGPNAHTITQVTDAVRDGLRSVYNMIVDGSVVPGAGSFQVACAAHLKSDAFAKTVKGKAKWGVEAFADALLIIPKTLAANAGLDIQDALAALQDEHADGNVVGLDLATGEPMDPELEGIFDSFRVLRNCIASSSSIASNLLLCDELLKARQMGRAGGPGPGQKISTPPRTSPTQAVANQDEARQSYGIMADYDSDSSEQELTETNVLLGYASKDADEDTISRLGGQPDWLNPELPASSALACCKICNDIMVQLLQLNGELPERFPGHERRLYVFACRRSTCRRKQGSIRAVRGVSISKDAPTVGAKKAETKAPKRTVEEEPKKNDGPGLGSALFGGGGGGSSGAANPFASNANPFSTGAPSSSPFSNAAPSSNPFSKPTAEPQQPEQKKAEDPAESLPKTFAETLNLNNPQASSGTPPPPEPWPPADALPKAYPISYLADAEFETLDPEPMPVPQNARMEIDNEGGAGATGGDIKDVFESSMDAVFQKFADRMAQNPEQAIRYEFAGAPLLYSKADAVGKSLGGGGRMPRCGNCGAGRVFEVQMTPHAITELEAEELSLEGMDWGTIIVGVCETDCQQRGVEAGEAGYLEEWCGVQWEELSK
;
A
#
# COMPACT_ATOMS: atom_id res chain seq x y z
N MET A 1 17.93 1.40 37.70
CA MET A 1 17.31 0.06 37.71
C MET A 1 15.86 0.18 38.15
N SER A 2 14.90 0.20 37.21
CA SER A 2 13.53 -0.27 37.47
C SER A 2 13.50 -1.80 37.34
N ALA A 3 12.35 -2.45 37.62
CA ALA A 3 12.21 -3.89 37.40
C ALA A 3 12.39 -4.26 35.90
N ALA A 4 11.83 -3.46 35.00
CA ALA A 4 12.06 -3.61 33.55
C ALA A 4 13.55 -3.49 33.17
N GLN A 5 14.28 -2.55 33.78
CA GLN A 5 15.72 -2.36 33.53
C GLN A 5 16.62 -3.47 34.13
N LEU A 6 16.08 -4.36 34.97
CA LEU A 6 16.74 -5.60 35.40
C LEU A 6 16.49 -6.76 34.42
N LEU A 7 15.48 -6.65 33.55
CA LEU A 7 15.11 -7.66 32.54
C LEU A 7 15.71 -7.32 31.17
N ASN A 8 15.66 -6.06 30.75
CA ASN A 8 16.28 -5.53 29.54
C ASN A 8 17.01 -4.21 29.88
N PRO A 9 18.35 -4.13 29.79
CA PRO A 9 19.12 -2.93 30.11
C PRO A 9 18.76 -1.69 29.27
N LYS A 10 18.23 -1.88 28.05
CA LYS A 10 17.79 -0.81 27.13
C LYS A 10 16.33 -0.38 27.34
N ALA A 11 15.54 -1.11 28.13
CA ALA A 11 14.10 -0.79 28.28
C ALA A 11 13.90 0.53 29.03
N GLU A 12 13.22 1.48 28.38
CA GLU A 12 12.82 2.74 29.02
C GLU A 12 11.55 2.49 29.86
N SER A 13 11.54 3.00 31.08
CA SER A 13 10.52 2.69 32.08
C SER A 13 10.27 3.92 32.94
N ARG A 14 9.10 4.54 32.75
CA ARG A 14 8.58 5.59 33.64
C ARG A 14 7.85 4.93 34.80
N ARG A 15 8.21 5.30 36.02
CA ARG A 15 7.70 4.67 37.26
C ARG A 15 6.36 5.24 37.71
N ARG A 16 5.77 4.59 38.72
CA ARG A 16 4.52 4.88 39.46
C ARG A 16 4.42 6.28 40.09
N GLY A 17 4.37 7.29 39.22
CA GLY A 17 4.26 8.72 39.53
C GLY A 17 4.75 9.60 38.39
N GLU A 18 5.84 9.21 37.72
CA GLU A 18 6.27 9.82 36.46
C GLU A 18 5.30 9.44 35.32
N ALA A 19 4.95 8.16 35.19
CA ALA A 19 4.00 7.64 34.20
C ALA A 19 2.67 8.41 34.24
N LEU A 20 2.09 8.51 35.44
CA LEU A 20 0.87 9.26 35.70
C LEU A 20 0.99 10.74 35.30
N LYS A 21 2.10 11.40 35.65
CA LYS A 21 2.33 12.80 35.29
C LYS A 21 2.51 13.02 33.79
N VAL A 22 3.15 12.11 33.04
CA VAL A 22 3.18 12.26 31.57
C VAL A 22 1.81 11.95 30.94
N ASN A 23 1.01 11.06 31.53
CA ASN A 23 -0.37 10.83 31.07
C ASN A 23 -1.25 12.07 31.25
N ILE A 24 -1.21 12.69 32.43
CA ILE A 24 -1.99 13.90 32.74
C ILE A 24 -1.51 15.07 31.88
N SER A 25 -0.19 15.31 31.83
CA SER A 25 0.39 16.38 30.99
C SER A 25 0.12 16.19 29.48
N ALA A 26 0.03 14.95 28.99
CA ALA A 26 -0.38 14.66 27.61
C ALA A 26 -1.86 15.00 27.37
N GLY A 27 -2.74 14.68 28.32
CA GLY A 27 -4.16 15.03 28.28
C GLY A 27 -4.38 16.54 28.33
N GLU A 28 -3.73 17.24 29.27
CA GLU A 28 -3.79 18.71 29.39
C GLU A 28 -3.22 19.41 28.14
N GLY A 29 -2.08 18.94 27.63
CA GLY A 29 -1.46 19.52 26.42
C GLY A 29 -2.35 19.38 25.18
N LEU A 30 -3.03 18.24 25.02
CA LEU A 30 -3.97 18.03 23.91
C LEU A 30 -5.28 18.82 24.12
N GLN A 31 -5.75 18.95 25.37
CA GLN A 31 -6.87 19.81 25.76
C GLN A 31 -6.59 21.28 25.41
N ASP A 32 -5.44 21.84 25.79
CA ASP A 32 -5.11 23.24 25.52
C ASP A 32 -4.92 23.53 24.01
N VAL A 33 -4.40 22.56 23.23
CA VAL A 33 -4.36 22.66 21.76
C VAL A 33 -5.77 22.72 21.16
N LEU A 34 -6.72 21.91 21.64
CA LEU A 34 -8.09 21.82 21.10
C LEU A 34 -9.07 22.85 21.66
N LYS A 35 -8.81 23.40 22.85
CA LYS A 35 -9.68 24.37 23.55
C LYS A 35 -10.09 25.54 22.67
N SER A 36 -9.16 26.09 21.90
CA SER A 36 -9.42 27.24 21.01
C SER A 36 -10.48 26.98 19.94
N ASN A 37 -10.79 25.72 19.62
CA ASN A 37 -11.68 25.37 18.51
C ASN A 37 -13.15 25.26 18.92
N LEU A 38 -13.47 25.15 20.22
CA LEU A 38 -14.83 24.85 20.69
C LEU A 38 -15.80 26.03 20.48
N GLY A 39 -17.03 25.71 20.04
CA GLY A 39 -18.14 26.67 19.91
C GLY A 39 -18.05 27.58 18.69
N PRO A 40 -19.12 28.33 18.34
CA PRO A 40 -19.16 29.16 17.13
C PRO A 40 -18.08 30.25 17.10
N LEU A 41 -17.71 30.82 18.25
CA LEU A 41 -16.66 31.85 18.35
C LEU A 41 -15.22 31.29 18.42
N GLY A 42 -15.04 29.96 18.52
CA GLY A 42 -13.72 29.33 18.46
C GLY A 42 -12.92 29.62 17.18
N THR A 43 -11.59 29.63 17.28
CA THR A 43 -10.66 29.94 16.20
C THR A 43 -10.56 28.81 15.18
N ILE A 44 -10.36 29.16 13.90
CA ILE A 44 -9.92 28.23 12.85
C ILE A 44 -8.39 28.06 12.97
N LYS A 45 -7.89 26.82 12.87
CA LYS A 45 -6.46 26.53 12.73
C LYS A 45 -6.08 26.36 11.26
N MET A 46 -4.91 26.87 10.90
CA MET A 46 -4.25 26.58 9.62
C MET A 46 -3.20 25.49 9.84
N LEU A 47 -3.31 24.42 9.08
CA LEU A 47 -2.32 23.35 8.98
C LEU A 47 -1.61 23.45 7.64
N VAL A 48 -0.32 23.15 7.63
CA VAL A 48 0.52 23.05 6.43
C VAL A 48 1.30 21.75 6.57
N ASP A 49 1.19 20.86 5.59
CA ASP A 49 1.90 19.58 5.59
C ASP A 49 3.34 19.72 5.03
N GLY A 50 4.06 18.60 4.91
CA GLY A 50 5.39 18.57 4.31
C GLY A 50 5.43 18.94 2.82
N SER A 51 4.34 18.75 2.07
CA SER A 51 4.22 19.15 0.66
C SER A 51 3.78 20.61 0.45
N GLY A 52 3.44 21.33 1.53
CA GLY A 52 2.99 22.73 1.48
C GLY A 52 1.49 22.91 1.22
N GLN A 53 0.70 21.85 1.25
CA GLN A 53 -0.76 21.92 1.17
C GLN A 53 -1.34 22.55 2.43
N ILE A 54 -2.18 23.56 2.24
CA ILE A 54 -2.80 24.33 3.32
C ILE A 54 -4.20 23.79 3.61
N LYS A 55 -4.42 23.24 4.81
CA LYS A 55 -5.74 22.81 5.30
C LYS A 55 -6.22 23.78 6.37
N LEU A 56 -7.37 24.42 6.15
CA LEU A 56 -8.07 25.21 7.16
C LEU A 56 -9.12 24.34 7.84
N THR A 57 -9.03 24.17 9.16
CA THR A 57 -10.05 23.43 9.92
C THR A 57 -10.32 24.03 11.29
N LYS A 58 -11.52 23.77 11.78
CA LYS A 58 -11.94 24.00 13.16
C LYS A 58 -12.41 22.71 13.84
N ASP A 59 -12.79 21.68 13.09
CA ASP A 59 -13.09 20.37 13.68
C ASP A 59 -11.85 19.73 14.31
N GLY A 60 -12.05 19.09 15.45
CA GLY A 60 -11.02 18.37 16.19
C GLY A 60 -10.64 17.03 15.54
N ASN A 61 -11.54 16.34 14.86
CA ASN A 61 -11.22 15.06 14.22
C ASN A 61 -10.30 15.24 12.99
N VAL A 62 -10.54 16.25 12.15
CA VAL A 62 -9.58 16.65 11.10
C VAL A 62 -8.25 17.06 11.72
N LEU A 63 -8.23 17.89 12.77
CA LEU A 63 -6.99 18.29 13.43
C LEU A 63 -6.18 17.08 13.96
N LEU A 64 -6.86 16.12 14.59
CA LEU A 64 -6.23 14.94 15.20
C LEU A 64 -5.78 13.88 14.18
N ARG A 65 -6.38 13.82 12.98
CA ARG A 65 -5.93 12.95 11.88
C ARG A 65 -4.69 13.51 11.17
N GLU A 66 -4.58 14.84 11.05
CA GLU A 66 -3.47 15.51 10.35
C GLU A 66 -2.23 15.74 11.25
N MET A 67 -2.40 15.79 12.57
CA MET A 67 -1.29 15.99 13.51
C MET A 67 -0.49 14.70 13.74
N GLN A 68 0.83 14.76 13.55
CA GLN A 68 1.77 13.67 13.87
C GLN A 68 2.01 13.58 15.39
N ILE A 69 1.10 12.90 16.11
CA ILE A 69 1.15 12.78 17.57
C ILE A 69 2.16 11.70 18.01
N GLN A 70 3.29 12.12 18.58
CA GLN A 70 4.34 11.21 19.08
C GLN A 70 4.06 10.59 20.46
N ASN A 71 3.26 11.25 21.31
CA ASN A 71 3.02 10.78 22.69
C ASN A 71 1.94 9.68 22.69
N PRO A 72 2.22 8.45 23.18
CA PRO A 72 1.30 7.31 23.07
C PRO A 72 -0.03 7.54 23.81
N THR A 73 -0.01 8.30 24.90
CA THR A 73 -1.22 8.64 25.65
C THR A 73 -2.09 9.64 24.88
N ALA A 74 -1.46 10.62 24.21
CA ALA A 74 -2.17 11.52 23.30
C ALA A 74 -2.71 10.79 22.06
N VAL A 75 -2.00 9.78 21.52
CA VAL A 75 -2.51 8.90 20.44
C VAL A 75 -3.75 8.12 20.90
N MET A 76 -3.75 7.60 22.13
CA MET A 76 -4.91 6.88 22.68
C MET A 76 -6.14 7.79 22.82
N ILE A 77 -5.94 9.04 23.26
CA ILE A 77 -7.00 10.06 23.35
C ILE A 77 -7.48 10.48 21.95
N ALA A 78 -6.56 10.66 20.99
CA ALA A 78 -6.88 11.01 19.61
C ALA A 78 -7.75 9.94 18.94
N ARG A 79 -7.35 8.66 19.01
CA ARG A 79 -8.11 7.52 18.47
C ARG A 79 -9.54 7.43 19.02
N ALA A 80 -9.75 7.81 20.29
CA ALA A 80 -11.08 7.87 20.87
C ALA A 80 -11.95 9.01 20.33
N ALA A 81 -11.35 10.19 20.07
CA ALA A 81 -12.05 11.28 19.39
C ALA A 81 -12.39 10.93 17.93
N THR A 82 -11.52 10.17 17.25
CA THR A 82 -11.80 9.59 15.93
C THR A 82 -13.00 8.64 15.99
N ALA A 83 -13.02 7.69 16.93
CA ALA A 83 -14.14 6.77 17.12
C ALA A 83 -15.46 7.47 17.50
N GLN A 84 -15.40 8.59 18.24
CA GLN A 84 -16.55 9.45 18.50
C GLN A 84 -17.10 10.08 17.21
N ASP A 85 -16.24 10.52 16.27
CA ASP A 85 -16.66 10.99 14.94
C ASP A 85 -17.31 9.88 14.12
N ASP A 86 -16.62 8.74 13.99
CA ASP A 86 -17.05 7.66 13.10
C ASP A 86 -18.40 7.05 13.53
N ILE A 87 -18.83 7.23 14.79
CA ILE A 87 -20.17 6.88 15.31
C ILE A 87 -21.16 8.06 15.30
N CYS A 88 -20.74 9.27 15.69
CA CYS A 88 -21.64 10.38 16.01
C CYS A 88 -21.57 11.58 15.06
N GLY A 89 -20.44 11.82 14.37
CA GLY A 89 -20.20 12.97 13.50
C GLY A 89 -20.08 14.33 14.20
N ASP A 90 -20.02 14.36 15.54
CA ASP A 90 -19.74 15.58 16.30
C ASP A 90 -19.29 15.29 17.74
N GLY A 91 -18.85 16.34 18.44
CA GLY A 91 -18.39 16.29 19.83
C GLY A 91 -16.95 15.78 20.02
N THR A 92 -16.17 15.72 18.94
CA THR A 92 -14.78 15.24 18.87
C THR A 92 -13.88 16.06 19.80
N THR A 93 -13.92 17.39 19.68
CA THR A 93 -13.26 18.36 20.57
C THR A 93 -13.74 18.19 22.02
N SER A 94 -15.05 18.10 22.25
CA SER A 94 -15.64 17.97 23.60
C SER A 94 -15.16 16.73 24.35
N ALA A 95 -15.02 15.60 23.66
CA ALA A 95 -14.53 14.35 24.25
C ALA A 95 -13.08 14.48 24.76
N VAL A 96 -12.20 15.15 24.00
CA VAL A 96 -10.80 15.40 24.41
C VAL A 96 -10.72 16.41 25.55
N LEU A 97 -11.48 17.51 25.48
CA LEU A 97 -11.52 18.50 26.56
C LEU A 97 -11.98 17.89 27.89
N LEU A 98 -12.97 16.98 27.85
CA LEU A 98 -13.46 16.27 29.02
C LEU A 98 -12.44 15.25 29.56
N ILE A 99 -11.67 14.56 28.69
CA ILE A 99 -10.59 13.66 29.16
C ILE A 99 -9.48 14.46 29.84
N GLY A 100 -9.02 15.56 29.23
CA GLY A 100 -7.98 16.42 29.81
C GLY A 100 -8.39 16.98 31.16
N GLU A 101 -9.60 17.54 31.28
CA GLU A 101 -10.07 18.10 32.54
C GLU A 101 -10.33 17.01 33.60
N LEU A 102 -10.82 15.82 33.25
CA LEU A 102 -10.95 14.70 34.19
C LEU A 102 -9.58 14.28 34.77
N LEU A 103 -8.54 14.22 33.93
CA LEU A 103 -7.17 13.94 34.36
C LEU A 103 -6.62 15.06 35.27
N LYS A 104 -6.87 16.33 34.91
CA LYS A 104 -6.48 17.53 35.66
C LYS A 104 -7.15 17.63 37.04
N GLN A 105 -8.44 17.35 37.13
CA GLN A 105 -9.17 17.33 38.40
C GLN A 105 -8.77 16.13 39.26
N ALA A 106 -8.43 14.99 38.66
CA ALA A 106 -7.87 13.84 39.39
C ALA A 106 -6.48 14.15 39.99
N ASP A 107 -5.59 14.85 39.27
CA ASP A 107 -4.23 15.15 39.76
C ASP A 107 -4.20 15.90 41.10
N ARG A 108 -5.17 16.79 41.32
CA ARG A 108 -5.36 17.54 42.58
C ARG A 108 -5.48 16.58 43.76
N TYR A 109 -6.44 15.67 43.68
CA TYR A 109 -6.73 14.67 44.71
C TYR A 109 -5.63 13.59 44.82
N ILE A 110 -4.95 13.24 43.73
CA ILE A 110 -3.82 12.30 43.76
C ILE A 110 -2.60 12.96 44.43
N SER A 111 -2.36 14.25 44.19
CA SER A 111 -1.32 15.04 44.86
C SER A 111 -1.57 15.21 46.36
N GLU A 112 -2.83 15.21 46.81
CA GLU A 112 -3.21 15.09 48.23
C GLU A 112 -3.01 13.68 48.82
N GLY A 113 -2.66 12.68 47.99
CA GLY A 113 -2.36 11.31 48.41
C GLY A 113 -3.54 10.32 48.31
N LEU A 114 -4.61 10.66 47.56
CA LEU A 114 -5.64 9.67 47.22
C LEU A 114 -5.14 8.70 46.15
N HIS A 115 -5.33 7.40 46.36
CA HIS A 115 -4.91 6.38 45.41
C HIS A 115 -5.79 6.46 44.14
N PRO A 116 -5.24 6.50 42.90
CA PRO A 116 -6.01 6.77 41.68
C PRO A 116 -7.26 5.91 41.50
N ARG A 117 -7.18 4.62 41.86
CA ARG A 117 -8.33 3.70 41.85
C ARG A 117 -9.58 4.21 42.59
N ILE A 118 -9.41 4.96 43.68
CA ILE A 118 -10.54 5.54 44.44
C ILE A 118 -11.27 6.62 43.62
N ILE A 119 -10.52 7.34 42.78
CA ILE A 119 -11.06 8.36 41.88
C ILE A 119 -11.73 7.67 40.69
N THR A 120 -11.16 6.60 40.13
CA THR A 120 -11.82 5.83 39.05
C THR A 120 -13.08 5.12 39.50
N ASP A 121 -13.11 4.59 40.73
CA ASP A 121 -14.33 4.04 41.34
C ASP A 121 -15.40 5.15 41.49
N GLY A 122 -15.00 6.39 41.78
CA GLY A 122 -15.87 7.57 41.80
C GLY A 122 -16.33 8.04 40.41
N PHE A 123 -15.45 8.02 39.40
CA PHE A 123 -15.77 8.34 38.00
C PHE A 123 -16.78 7.35 37.42
N GLU A 124 -16.65 6.05 37.71
CA GLU A 124 -17.60 5.04 37.25
C GLU A 124 -18.99 5.25 37.86
N ILE A 125 -19.06 5.62 39.15
CA ILE A 125 -20.30 6.00 39.83
C ILE A 125 -20.90 7.28 39.20
N ALA A 126 -20.09 8.32 39.00
CA ALA A 126 -20.53 9.60 38.44
C ALA A 126 -21.00 9.46 36.98
N LYS A 127 -20.28 8.73 36.14
CA LYS A 127 -20.65 8.41 34.75
C LYS A 127 -22.01 7.72 34.70
N ASN A 128 -22.21 6.67 35.49
CA ASN A 128 -23.45 5.91 35.48
C ASN A 128 -24.66 6.70 36.00
N GLU A 129 -24.46 7.69 36.87
CA GLU A 129 -25.53 8.63 37.24
C GLU A 129 -25.75 9.72 36.18
N SER A 130 -24.69 10.27 35.60
CA SER A 130 -24.73 11.28 34.53
C SER A 130 -25.51 10.78 33.32
N LEU A 131 -25.38 9.49 32.97
CA LEU A 131 -26.12 8.87 31.89
C LEU A 131 -27.63 8.73 32.20
N LYS A 132 -28.01 8.42 33.45
CA LYS A 132 -29.43 8.43 33.87
C LYS A 132 -30.00 9.84 33.87
N PHE A 133 -29.21 10.81 34.33
CA PHE A 133 -29.60 12.23 34.32
C PHE A 133 -29.82 12.72 32.89
N LEU A 134 -28.93 12.37 31.94
CA LEU A 134 -29.11 12.65 30.51
C LEU A 134 -30.36 11.97 29.93
N ASP A 135 -30.66 10.72 30.32
CA ASP A 135 -31.88 10.02 29.91
C ASP A 135 -33.18 10.66 30.47
N ASN A 136 -33.10 11.44 31.56
CA ASN A 136 -34.21 12.23 32.12
C ASN A 136 -34.26 13.69 31.62
N PHE A 137 -33.11 14.28 31.25
CA PHE A 137 -32.96 15.69 30.87
C PHE A 137 -33.20 15.94 29.36
N LYS A 138 -33.16 14.88 28.53
CA LYS A 138 -33.45 14.97 27.10
C LYS A 138 -34.91 15.35 26.84
N LEU A 139 -35.13 16.18 25.82
CA LEU A 139 -36.45 16.53 25.32
C LEU A 139 -36.83 15.53 24.21
N ALA A 140 -37.83 14.69 24.48
CA ALA A 140 -38.45 13.89 23.44
C ALA A 140 -39.30 14.80 22.55
N LYS A 141 -38.99 14.85 21.26
CA LYS A 141 -39.68 15.68 20.26
C LYS A 141 -39.85 14.90 18.97
N GLU A 142 -40.98 15.10 18.30
CA GLU A 142 -41.24 14.49 16.99
C GLU A 142 -40.33 15.10 15.90
N VAL A 143 -40.21 14.40 14.77
CA VAL A 143 -39.35 14.83 13.65
C VAL A 143 -40.05 15.95 12.86
N ASP A 144 -39.98 17.16 13.39
CA ASP A 144 -40.45 18.38 12.73
C ASP A 144 -39.31 19.11 11.99
N ARG A 145 -39.64 19.75 10.87
CA ARG A 145 -38.67 20.46 10.02
C ARG A 145 -38.08 21.69 10.70
N GLU A 146 -38.83 22.45 11.50
CA GLU A 146 -38.28 23.63 12.19
C GLU A 146 -37.27 23.21 13.27
N LEU A 147 -37.56 22.11 13.97
CA LEU A 147 -36.60 21.50 14.90
C LEU A 147 -35.34 21.00 14.17
N LEU A 148 -35.47 20.31 13.04
CA LEU A 148 -34.29 19.87 12.26
C LEU A 148 -33.45 21.06 11.75
N LEU A 149 -34.07 22.18 11.35
CA LEU A 149 -33.35 23.40 10.99
C LEU A 149 -32.55 23.95 12.18
N SER A 150 -33.11 23.94 13.39
CA SER A 150 -32.41 24.42 14.59
C SER A 150 -31.19 23.55 14.98
N VAL A 151 -31.32 22.22 14.88
CA VAL A 151 -30.21 21.27 15.09
C VAL A 151 -29.11 21.44 14.03
N ALA A 152 -29.49 21.49 12.74
CA ALA A 152 -28.54 21.70 11.64
C ALA A 152 -27.79 23.04 11.79
N ARG A 153 -28.52 24.12 12.10
CA ARG A 153 -27.95 25.46 12.32
C ARG A 153 -26.94 25.46 13.47
N THR A 154 -27.25 24.75 14.56
CA THR A 154 -26.37 24.65 15.74
C THR A 154 -25.02 24.02 15.36
N SER A 155 -25.00 22.82 14.77
CA SER A 155 -23.74 22.17 14.37
C SER A 155 -22.99 22.98 13.29
N LEU A 156 -23.66 23.45 12.24
CA LEU A 156 -23.03 24.22 11.16
C LEU A 156 -22.38 25.52 11.64
N SER A 157 -23.01 26.22 12.59
CA SER A 157 -22.48 27.47 13.15
C SER A 157 -21.21 27.27 13.98
N THR A 158 -20.90 26.05 14.41
CA THR A 158 -19.60 25.77 15.05
C THR A 158 -18.44 25.80 14.04
N LYS A 159 -18.66 25.34 12.80
CA LYS A 159 -17.61 25.05 11.81
C LYS A 159 -17.52 26.08 10.67
N LEU A 160 -18.59 26.83 10.40
CA LEU A 160 -18.69 27.81 9.31
C LEU A 160 -19.15 29.20 9.79
N ASN A 161 -18.87 30.22 8.97
CA ASN A 161 -19.38 31.58 9.17
C ASN A 161 -20.91 31.58 9.24
N SER A 162 -21.51 32.24 10.23
CA SER A 162 -22.98 32.23 10.49
C SER A 162 -23.85 32.53 9.26
N SER A 163 -23.44 33.46 8.39
CA SER A 163 -24.13 33.78 7.13
C SER A 163 -24.13 32.63 6.11
N LEU A 164 -23.09 31.81 6.08
CA LEU A 164 -23.01 30.60 5.25
C LEU A 164 -23.75 29.43 5.89
N ALA A 165 -23.58 29.21 7.20
CA ALA A 165 -24.31 28.20 7.96
C ALA A 165 -25.83 28.37 7.78
N SER A 166 -26.34 29.61 7.89
CA SER A 166 -27.77 29.92 7.72
C SER A 166 -28.30 29.64 6.31
N LYS A 167 -27.46 29.63 5.27
CA LYS A 167 -27.83 29.23 3.91
C LYS A 167 -27.83 27.71 3.71
N LEU A 168 -26.84 27.02 4.27
CA LEU A 168 -26.68 25.57 4.15
C LEU A 168 -27.65 24.77 5.04
N THR A 169 -28.16 25.39 6.10
CA THR A 169 -29.12 24.80 7.05
C THR A 169 -30.35 24.18 6.35
N PRO A 170 -31.13 24.91 5.52
CA PRO A 170 -32.26 24.33 4.80
C PRO A 170 -31.86 23.25 3.79
N ASP A 171 -30.77 23.45 3.04
CA ASP A 171 -30.27 22.47 2.06
C ASP A 171 -29.92 21.12 2.69
N ILE A 172 -29.31 21.13 3.87
CA ILE A 172 -28.94 19.92 4.62
C ILE A 172 -30.18 19.21 5.19
N VAL A 173 -31.15 19.95 5.72
CA VAL A 173 -32.40 19.38 6.25
C VAL A 173 -33.26 18.81 5.13
N ASP A 174 -33.44 19.53 4.03
CA ASP A 174 -34.21 19.05 2.88
C ASP A 174 -33.51 17.89 2.16
N ALA A 175 -32.18 17.77 2.26
CA ALA A 175 -31.45 16.60 1.76
C ALA A 175 -31.75 15.33 2.57
N VAL A 176 -31.70 15.38 3.91
CA VAL A 176 -32.00 14.21 4.75
C VAL A 176 -33.49 13.86 4.69
N LEU A 177 -34.38 14.86 4.65
CA LEU A 177 -35.83 14.62 4.50
C LEU A 177 -36.20 13.98 3.16
N ALA A 178 -35.45 14.22 2.07
CA ALA A 178 -35.68 13.57 0.78
C ALA A 178 -35.32 12.06 0.77
N ILE A 179 -34.48 11.62 1.71
CA ILE A 179 -34.04 10.22 1.85
C ILE A 179 -34.83 9.48 2.96
N TYR A 180 -35.55 10.21 3.81
CA TYR A 180 -36.17 9.65 5.00
C TYR A 180 -37.54 8.99 4.73
N GLU A 181 -37.51 7.69 4.43
CA GLU A 181 -38.71 6.84 4.34
C GLU A 181 -39.05 6.19 5.69
N ALA A 182 -39.88 6.82 6.51
CA ALA A 182 -40.36 6.22 7.76
C ALA A 182 -41.10 4.87 7.48
N PRO A 183 -40.81 3.79 8.23
CA PRO A 183 -40.06 3.71 9.49
C PRO A 183 -38.57 3.31 9.34
N ALA A 184 -38.00 3.32 8.13
CA ALA A 184 -36.58 3.02 7.93
C ALA A 184 -35.68 4.15 8.46
N LYS A 185 -34.40 3.84 8.68
CA LYS A 185 -33.38 4.86 8.99
C LYS A 185 -32.90 5.50 7.68
N PRO A 186 -32.71 6.83 7.61
CA PRO A 186 -32.22 7.47 6.38
C PRO A 186 -30.77 7.09 6.11
N ASP A 187 -30.45 6.74 4.87
CA ASP A 187 -29.10 6.36 4.45
C ASP A 187 -28.30 7.58 3.94
N LEU A 188 -27.28 7.99 4.70
CA LEU A 188 -26.43 9.12 4.33
C LEU A 188 -25.59 8.88 3.07
N HIS A 189 -25.38 7.64 2.61
CA HIS A 189 -24.72 7.37 1.33
C HIS A 189 -25.55 7.84 0.12
N MET A 190 -26.86 8.03 0.30
CA MET A 190 -27.77 8.55 -0.73
C MET A 190 -27.70 10.07 -0.88
N VAL A 191 -26.95 10.77 -0.03
CA VAL A 191 -26.46 12.13 -0.32
C VAL A 191 -25.13 12.01 -1.05
N GLU A 192 -25.03 12.50 -2.29
CA GLU A 192 -23.74 12.79 -2.91
C GLU A 192 -23.27 14.18 -2.49
N ILE A 193 -21.97 14.33 -2.22
CA ILE A 193 -21.35 15.63 -1.97
C ILE A 193 -20.43 15.94 -3.16
N MET A 194 -20.96 16.68 -4.14
CA MET A 194 -20.23 17.08 -5.34
C MET A 194 -19.49 18.40 -5.11
N LYS A 195 -18.26 18.49 -5.63
CA LYS A 195 -17.36 19.64 -5.43
C LYS A 195 -17.11 20.36 -6.75
N MET A 196 -17.25 21.69 -6.75
CA MET A 196 -16.96 22.55 -7.91
C MET A 196 -16.09 23.75 -7.51
N GLN A 197 -14.99 23.97 -8.24
CA GLN A 197 -14.17 25.16 -8.07
C GLN A 197 -14.79 26.32 -8.86
N HIS A 198 -15.70 27.07 -8.22
CA HIS A 198 -16.44 28.16 -8.85
C HIS A 198 -16.91 29.23 -7.84
N ARG A 199 -16.77 30.51 -8.23
CA ARG A 199 -17.32 31.70 -7.56
C ARG A 199 -17.13 31.69 -6.03
N THR A 200 -18.21 31.54 -5.26
CA THR A 200 -18.21 31.71 -3.81
C THR A 200 -18.84 30.51 -3.11
N ALA A 201 -18.44 30.25 -1.87
CA ALA A 201 -19.08 29.21 -1.06
C ALA A 201 -20.58 29.45 -0.80
N SER A 202 -21.02 30.72 -0.92
CA SER A 202 -22.41 31.15 -0.86
C SER A 202 -23.27 30.71 -2.05
N ASP A 203 -22.66 30.20 -3.12
CA ASP A 203 -23.34 29.66 -4.31
C ASP A 203 -23.54 28.13 -4.23
N THR A 204 -23.24 27.50 -3.09
CA THR A 204 -23.58 26.10 -2.80
C THR A 204 -25.10 25.91 -2.81
N GLN A 205 -25.58 24.76 -3.31
CA GLN A 205 -27.01 24.46 -3.44
C GLN A 205 -27.32 22.96 -3.28
N LEU A 206 -28.50 22.64 -2.74
CA LEU A 206 -29.11 21.31 -2.89
C LEU A 206 -29.65 21.10 -4.31
N ILE A 207 -29.28 19.98 -4.92
CA ILE A 207 -29.84 19.48 -6.17
C ILE A 207 -30.70 18.25 -5.87
N LYS A 208 -31.99 18.33 -6.20
CA LYS A 208 -32.98 17.25 -6.03
C LYS A 208 -32.88 16.26 -7.20
N GLY A 209 -31.76 15.57 -7.23
CA GLY A 209 -31.31 14.68 -8.30
C GLY A 209 -29.79 14.50 -8.24
N LEU A 210 -29.15 14.22 -9.38
CA LEU A 210 -27.71 13.89 -9.42
C LEU A 210 -26.88 14.94 -10.16
N ALA A 211 -25.78 15.37 -9.55
CA ALA A 211 -24.67 16.00 -10.28
C ALA A 211 -23.59 14.95 -10.58
N LEU A 212 -23.12 14.92 -11.82
CA LEU A 212 -22.01 14.10 -12.28
C LEU A 212 -20.84 15.00 -12.67
N ASP A 213 -19.63 14.62 -12.28
CA ASP A 213 -18.34 15.25 -12.63
C ASP A 213 -17.86 14.91 -14.06
N HIS A 214 -18.79 14.44 -14.89
CA HIS A 214 -18.57 14.01 -16.27
C HIS A 214 -19.67 14.58 -17.17
N GLY A 215 -19.27 15.06 -18.36
CA GLY A 215 -20.18 15.53 -19.41
C GLY A 215 -19.89 14.93 -20.78
N ALA A 216 -20.59 15.44 -21.79
CA ALA A 216 -20.50 14.95 -23.16
C ALA A 216 -19.08 15.15 -23.72
N ARG A 217 -18.52 14.10 -24.32
CA ARG A 217 -17.17 14.15 -24.91
C ARG A 217 -17.15 14.39 -26.43
N HIS A 218 -18.26 14.15 -27.14
CA HIS A 218 -18.40 14.49 -28.55
C HIS A 218 -19.00 15.90 -28.71
N PRO A 219 -18.48 16.77 -29.61
CA PRO A 219 -18.96 18.15 -29.75
C PRO A 219 -20.46 18.27 -30.09
N ASP A 220 -20.95 17.45 -31.01
CA ASP A 220 -22.34 17.51 -31.51
C ASP A 220 -23.39 16.88 -30.58
N MET A 221 -23.01 16.43 -29.37
CA MET A 221 -23.99 15.91 -28.40
C MET A 221 -24.83 17.04 -27.78
N PRO A 222 -26.12 16.81 -27.51
CA PRO A 222 -27.00 17.85 -26.99
C PRO A 222 -26.62 18.23 -25.55
N LYS A 223 -26.23 19.50 -25.36
CA LYS A 223 -25.81 20.04 -24.05
C LYS A 223 -26.95 20.29 -23.05
N ARG A 224 -28.19 20.33 -23.54
CA ARG A 224 -29.41 20.44 -22.74
C ARG A 224 -30.46 19.52 -23.34
N VAL A 225 -31.13 18.77 -22.48
CA VAL A 225 -32.00 17.65 -22.83
C VAL A 225 -33.21 17.71 -21.90
N GLU A 226 -34.39 17.97 -22.47
CA GLU A 226 -35.65 18.07 -21.72
C GLU A 226 -36.47 16.79 -21.93
N ASN A 227 -37.19 16.35 -20.89
CA ASN A 227 -37.90 15.06 -20.83
C ASN A 227 -37.00 13.88 -21.26
N ALA A 228 -35.97 13.65 -20.44
CA ALA A 228 -34.96 12.63 -20.67
C ALA A 228 -35.38 11.26 -20.12
N TYR A 229 -35.42 10.25 -20.99
CA TYR A 229 -35.32 8.85 -20.58
C TYR A 229 -33.83 8.51 -20.37
N ILE A 230 -33.51 7.94 -19.21
CA ILE A 230 -32.14 7.66 -18.78
C ILE A 230 -31.92 6.14 -18.76
N LEU A 231 -31.03 5.65 -19.62
CA LEU A 231 -30.54 4.29 -19.62
C LEU A 231 -29.25 4.20 -18.81
N THR A 232 -29.30 3.54 -17.66
CA THR A 232 -28.14 3.17 -16.84
C THR A 232 -27.61 1.80 -17.24
N MET A 233 -26.31 1.68 -17.53
CA MET A 233 -25.67 0.41 -17.88
C MET A 233 -24.23 0.31 -17.40
N ASN A 234 -23.68 -0.91 -17.35
CA ASN A 234 -22.28 -1.19 -17.03
C ASN A 234 -21.55 -2.06 -18.09
N VAL A 235 -22.11 -2.17 -19.30
CA VAL A 235 -21.52 -2.90 -20.42
C VAL A 235 -20.49 -2.03 -21.13
N SER A 236 -19.33 -2.57 -21.52
CA SER A 236 -18.37 -1.78 -22.30
C SER A 236 -18.88 -1.50 -23.72
N LEU A 237 -18.81 -0.23 -24.10
CA LEU A 237 -18.94 0.26 -25.48
C LEU A 237 -17.57 0.76 -25.99
N GLU A 238 -16.49 0.17 -25.46
CA GLU A 238 -15.13 0.27 -26.03
C GLU A 238 -14.78 -1.03 -26.78
N TYR A 239 -13.71 -0.98 -27.58
CA TYR A 239 -13.14 -2.17 -28.22
C TYR A 239 -12.65 -3.15 -27.14
N GLU A 240 -13.31 -4.31 -27.05
CA GLU A 240 -12.97 -5.38 -26.10
C GLU A 240 -12.00 -6.37 -26.75
N LYS A 241 -10.82 -6.57 -26.14
CA LYS A 241 -9.93 -7.70 -26.46
C LYS A 241 -10.52 -8.98 -25.87
N SER A 242 -10.25 -10.12 -26.50
CA SER A 242 -10.60 -11.42 -25.91
C SER A 242 -9.80 -11.67 -24.62
N GLU A 243 -10.46 -12.17 -23.58
CA GLU A 243 -9.84 -12.56 -22.29
C GLU A 243 -8.78 -13.66 -22.47
N ILE A 244 -9.05 -14.60 -23.38
CA ILE A 244 -8.06 -15.58 -23.85
C ILE A 244 -7.13 -14.86 -24.84
N ASN A 245 -5.82 -15.08 -24.71
CA ASN A 245 -4.80 -14.60 -25.66
C ASN A 245 -5.07 -15.11 -27.09
N SER A 246 -5.80 -14.33 -27.89
CA SER A 246 -6.02 -14.59 -29.32
C SER A 246 -5.13 -13.69 -30.17
N GLY A 247 -4.44 -14.30 -31.15
CA GLY A 247 -3.61 -13.60 -32.12
C GLY A 247 -4.21 -13.74 -33.52
N PHE A 248 -4.59 -12.63 -34.13
CA PHE A 248 -5.14 -12.63 -35.49
C PHE A 248 -4.03 -12.74 -36.53
N PHE A 249 -3.91 -13.91 -37.15
CA PHE A 249 -3.02 -14.15 -38.28
C PHE A 249 -3.77 -13.92 -39.60
N TYR A 250 -3.28 -12.98 -40.42
CA TYR A 250 -3.83 -12.68 -41.75
C TYR A 250 -2.73 -12.83 -42.82
N SER A 251 -3.09 -13.34 -43.99
CA SER A 251 -2.17 -13.55 -45.12
C SER A 251 -2.38 -12.55 -46.28
N SER A 252 -3.38 -11.67 -46.17
CA SER A 252 -3.66 -10.62 -47.15
C SER A 252 -4.20 -9.34 -46.49
N ALA A 253 -4.08 -8.20 -47.19
CA ALA A 253 -4.60 -6.92 -46.72
C ALA A 253 -6.13 -6.95 -46.54
N GLU A 254 -6.87 -7.47 -47.53
CA GLU A 254 -8.32 -7.62 -47.45
C GLU A 254 -8.77 -8.45 -46.23
N GLN A 255 -7.98 -9.44 -45.80
CA GLN A 255 -8.31 -10.25 -44.64
C GLN A 255 -8.14 -9.45 -43.34
N ARG A 256 -7.10 -8.60 -43.26
CA ARG A 256 -6.91 -7.66 -42.13
C ARG A 256 -8.10 -6.70 -42.01
N ASP A 257 -8.51 -6.09 -43.12
CA ASP A 257 -9.60 -5.11 -43.10
C ASP A 257 -10.95 -5.75 -42.69
N LYS A 258 -11.24 -6.95 -43.22
CA LYS A 258 -12.42 -7.75 -42.84
C LYS A 258 -12.38 -8.22 -41.38
N LEU A 259 -11.19 -8.42 -40.79
CA LEU A 259 -11.03 -8.76 -39.38
C LEU A 259 -11.34 -7.56 -38.48
N VAL A 260 -10.75 -6.38 -38.76
CA VAL A 260 -11.04 -5.13 -38.03
C VAL A 260 -12.53 -4.78 -38.12
N GLU A 261 -13.15 -4.98 -39.28
CA GLU A 261 -14.61 -4.84 -39.42
C GLU A 261 -15.36 -5.86 -38.54
N SER A 262 -14.91 -7.13 -38.48
CA SER A 262 -15.57 -8.18 -37.70
C SER A 262 -15.50 -7.98 -36.19
N GLU A 263 -14.40 -7.44 -35.66
CA GLU A 263 -14.26 -7.03 -34.26
C GLU A 263 -15.22 -5.87 -33.96
N ARG A 264 -15.21 -4.84 -34.82
CA ARG A 264 -16.08 -3.67 -34.67
C ARG A 264 -17.58 -4.03 -34.74
N ARG A 265 -17.98 -4.98 -35.59
CA ARG A 265 -19.37 -5.47 -35.70
C ARG A 265 -19.96 -5.94 -34.36
N PHE A 266 -19.13 -6.40 -33.41
CA PHE A 266 -19.61 -6.75 -32.06
C PHE A 266 -20.07 -5.52 -31.28
N VAL A 267 -19.29 -4.43 -31.31
CA VAL A 267 -19.66 -3.15 -30.68
C VAL A 267 -20.81 -2.49 -31.43
N ASP A 268 -20.76 -2.42 -32.76
CA ASP A 268 -21.85 -1.88 -33.58
C ASP A 268 -23.18 -2.64 -33.37
N ALA A 269 -23.13 -3.95 -33.09
CA ALA A 269 -24.33 -4.73 -32.73
C ALA A 269 -24.92 -4.34 -31.36
N LYS A 270 -24.08 -4.08 -30.34
CA LYS A 270 -24.54 -3.49 -29.06
C LYS A 270 -25.19 -2.12 -29.31
N LEU A 271 -24.50 -1.22 -30.02
CA LEU A 271 -25.00 0.12 -30.35
C LEU A 271 -26.35 0.09 -31.10
N LYS A 272 -26.51 -0.85 -32.04
CA LYS A 272 -27.72 -0.99 -32.83
C LYS A 272 -28.96 -1.26 -31.97
N LYS A 273 -28.87 -2.13 -30.96
CA LYS A 273 -29.97 -2.40 -30.01
C LYS A 273 -30.34 -1.16 -29.19
N ILE A 274 -29.34 -0.41 -28.72
CA ILE A 274 -29.53 0.86 -27.98
C ILE A 274 -30.26 1.89 -28.87
N VAL A 275 -29.85 2.02 -30.13
CA VAL A 275 -30.48 2.92 -31.12
C VAL A 275 -31.89 2.44 -31.52
N GLU A 276 -32.16 1.13 -31.47
CA GLU A 276 -33.49 0.55 -31.69
C GLU A 276 -34.44 0.87 -30.52
N LEU A 277 -34.02 0.66 -29.27
CA LEU A 277 -34.76 1.09 -28.07
C LEU A 277 -35.04 2.61 -28.09
N LYS A 278 -34.05 3.42 -28.48
CA LYS A 278 -34.21 4.89 -28.59
C LYS A 278 -35.27 5.27 -29.63
N LYS A 279 -35.41 4.51 -30.71
CA LYS A 279 -36.46 4.71 -31.74
C LYS A 279 -37.83 4.24 -31.27
N GLU A 280 -37.90 3.16 -30.51
CA GLU A 280 -39.15 2.65 -29.92
C GLU A 280 -39.75 3.65 -28.93
N VAL A 281 -38.93 4.20 -28.02
CA VAL A 281 -39.39 5.06 -26.91
C VAL A 281 -39.60 6.52 -27.34
N CYS A 282 -38.64 7.11 -28.06
CA CYS A 282 -38.72 8.51 -28.50
C CYS A 282 -39.50 8.69 -29.81
N GLY A 283 -39.53 7.68 -30.69
CA GLY A 283 -40.16 7.79 -32.01
C GLY A 283 -39.61 8.96 -32.82
N ASN A 284 -40.53 9.76 -33.38
CA ASN A 284 -40.25 11.05 -34.01
C ASN A 284 -40.67 12.24 -33.11
N ASP A 285 -40.96 12.02 -31.82
CA ASP A 285 -41.44 13.08 -30.93
C ASP A 285 -40.28 13.99 -30.49
N PRO A 286 -40.23 15.29 -30.85
CA PRO A 286 -39.14 16.19 -30.45
C PRO A 286 -39.12 16.46 -28.94
N ASN A 287 -40.19 16.10 -28.23
CA ASN A 287 -40.37 16.30 -26.79
C ASN A 287 -39.95 15.08 -25.94
N LYS A 288 -39.37 14.03 -26.55
CA LYS A 288 -38.85 12.86 -25.83
C LYS A 288 -37.39 12.66 -26.18
N ASN A 289 -36.51 12.75 -25.19
CA ASN A 289 -35.07 12.60 -25.42
C ASN A 289 -34.49 11.40 -24.67
N PHE A 290 -33.27 11.02 -25.03
CA PHE A 290 -32.63 9.80 -24.55
C PHE A 290 -31.20 10.10 -24.10
N VAL A 291 -30.87 9.65 -22.89
CA VAL A 291 -29.59 9.84 -22.22
C VAL A 291 -29.05 8.48 -21.79
N ILE A 292 -27.76 8.23 -22.01
CA ILE A 292 -27.06 7.03 -21.55
C ILE A 292 -26.07 7.43 -20.46
N VAL A 293 -26.11 6.72 -19.33
CA VAL A 293 -25.05 6.79 -18.32
C VAL A 293 -24.40 5.41 -18.21
N ASN A 294 -23.19 5.28 -18.75
CA ASN A 294 -22.42 4.05 -18.70
C ASN A 294 -21.35 4.11 -17.60
N GLN A 295 -21.32 3.09 -16.74
CA GLN A 295 -20.25 2.86 -15.77
C GLN A 295 -18.91 2.53 -16.47
N LYS A 296 -18.96 1.87 -17.62
CA LYS A 296 -17.79 1.55 -18.45
C LYS A 296 -17.51 2.61 -19.50
N GLY A 297 -16.51 2.34 -20.31
CA GLY A 297 -16.07 3.20 -21.39
C GLY A 297 -17.02 3.28 -22.58
N ILE A 298 -16.78 4.28 -23.42
CA ILE A 298 -17.38 4.46 -24.74
C ILE A 298 -16.27 4.98 -25.68
N ASP A 299 -16.00 4.26 -26.77
CA ASP A 299 -14.96 4.64 -27.74
C ASP A 299 -15.41 5.80 -28.67
N PRO A 300 -14.47 6.47 -29.36
CA PRO A 300 -14.82 7.56 -30.27
C PRO A 300 -15.83 7.17 -31.35
N LEU A 301 -15.75 5.95 -31.91
CA LEU A 301 -16.62 5.52 -33.00
C LEU A 301 -18.06 5.23 -32.51
N SER A 302 -18.21 4.76 -31.27
CA SER A 302 -19.51 4.71 -30.58
C SER A 302 -20.06 6.10 -30.27
N LEU A 303 -19.22 7.03 -29.79
CA LEU A 303 -19.63 8.41 -29.50
C LEU A 303 -20.16 9.11 -30.77
N ASP A 304 -19.48 8.94 -31.90
CA ASP A 304 -19.93 9.35 -33.24
C ASP A 304 -21.35 8.85 -33.58
N VAL A 305 -21.61 7.56 -33.35
CA VAL A 305 -22.89 6.92 -33.67
C VAL A 305 -24.00 7.43 -32.73
N LEU A 306 -23.71 7.61 -31.45
CA LEU A 306 -24.65 8.14 -30.46
C LEU A 306 -24.96 9.62 -30.73
N ALA A 307 -23.95 10.44 -31.04
CA ALA A 307 -24.13 11.84 -31.44
C ALA A 307 -24.98 12.00 -32.71
N LYS A 308 -24.72 11.18 -33.75
CA LYS A 308 -25.53 11.15 -35.00
C LYS A 308 -27.00 10.76 -34.76
N ASN A 309 -27.30 10.08 -33.65
CA ASN A 309 -28.67 9.76 -33.23
C ASN A 309 -29.23 10.77 -32.20
N GLY A 310 -28.51 11.84 -31.88
CA GLY A 310 -28.92 12.86 -30.89
C GLY A 310 -28.99 12.34 -29.46
N ILE A 311 -28.15 11.36 -29.10
CA ILE A 311 -28.12 10.77 -27.75
C ILE A 311 -27.00 11.43 -26.95
N LEU A 312 -27.33 11.97 -25.77
CA LEU A 312 -26.33 12.36 -24.78
C LEU A 312 -25.80 11.11 -24.08
N SER A 313 -24.50 10.83 -24.21
CA SER A 313 -23.89 9.66 -23.56
C SER A 313 -22.73 10.03 -22.65
N LEU A 314 -22.84 9.66 -21.37
CA LEU A 314 -21.78 9.74 -20.39
C LEU A 314 -21.06 8.39 -20.28
N ARG A 315 -19.73 8.44 -20.16
CA ARG A 315 -18.85 7.28 -20.01
C ARG A 315 -18.11 7.33 -18.69
N ARG A 316 -17.75 6.17 -18.14
CA ARG A 316 -16.96 5.99 -16.91
C ARG A 316 -17.60 6.60 -15.65
N ALA A 317 -18.93 6.51 -15.55
CA ALA A 317 -19.65 6.91 -14.34
C ALA A 317 -19.24 6.05 -13.12
N LYS A 318 -19.13 6.68 -11.95
CA LYS A 318 -18.74 6.01 -10.69
C LYS A 318 -19.79 4.96 -10.31
N ARG A 319 -19.36 3.78 -9.82
CA ARG A 319 -20.26 2.70 -9.39
C ARG A 319 -21.33 3.17 -8.38
N ARG A 320 -20.90 3.89 -7.33
CA ARG A 320 -21.79 4.48 -6.29
C ARG A 320 -22.88 5.40 -6.88
N ASN A 321 -22.68 5.96 -8.08
CA ASN A 321 -23.66 6.80 -8.76
C ASN A 321 -24.67 6.01 -9.61
N MET A 322 -24.39 4.75 -9.95
CA MET A 322 -25.36 3.89 -10.64
C MET A 322 -26.53 3.55 -9.73
N GLU A 323 -26.25 3.14 -8.49
CA GLU A 323 -27.23 2.83 -7.45
C GLU A 323 -28.11 4.07 -7.13
N ARG A 324 -27.49 5.24 -6.97
CA ARG A 324 -28.20 6.53 -6.80
C ARG A 324 -29.09 6.90 -7.99
N LEU A 325 -28.64 6.66 -9.24
CA LEU A 325 -29.45 6.92 -10.44
C LEU A 325 -30.72 6.05 -10.50
N GLN A 326 -30.69 4.83 -9.95
CA GLN A 326 -31.90 4.00 -9.85
C GLN A 326 -32.90 4.62 -8.87
N LEU A 327 -32.43 5.06 -7.70
CA LEU A 327 -33.25 5.68 -6.66
C LEU A 327 -33.78 7.07 -7.06
N ILE A 328 -33.04 7.80 -7.89
CA ILE A 328 -33.48 9.10 -8.43
C ILE A 328 -34.45 8.89 -9.60
N CYS A 329 -34.00 8.23 -10.67
CA CYS A 329 -34.73 8.21 -11.94
C CYS A 329 -35.79 7.10 -12.03
N GLY A 330 -35.81 6.16 -11.09
CA GLY A 330 -36.69 4.98 -11.07
C GLY A 330 -36.28 3.85 -12.03
N GLY A 331 -35.12 3.97 -12.69
CA GLY A 331 -34.65 3.00 -13.70
C GLY A 331 -33.97 1.76 -13.10
N VAL A 332 -33.89 0.69 -13.89
CA VAL A 332 -33.17 -0.55 -13.52
C VAL A 332 -31.84 -0.60 -14.26
N ALA A 333 -30.72 -0.59 -13.54
CA ALA A 333 -29.39 -0.62 -14.14
C ALA A 333 -29.15 -1.92 -14.93
N GLN A 334 -28.78 -1.81 -16.20
CA GLN A 334 -28.68 -2.94 -17.12
C GLN A 334 -27.27 -3.52 -17.25
N ASN A 335 -27.17 -4.82 -16.98
CA ASN A 335 -25.94 -5.62 -17.10
C ASN A 335 -25.71 -6.19 -18.52
N SER A 336 -26.71 -6.07 -19.40
CA SER A 336 -26.71 -6.60 -20.76
C SER A 336 -27.37 -5.59 -21.70
N VAL A 337 -26.94 -5.58 -22.96
CA VAL A 337 -27.58 -4.80 -24.04
C VAL A 337 -28.63 -5.65 -24.78
N ASP A 338 -28.76 -6.93 -24.42
CA ASP A 338 -29.65 -7.90 -25.07
C ASP A 338 -31.05 -7.90 -24.46
N ASP A 339 -31.16 -7.66 -23.15
CA ASP A 339 -32.40 -7.70 -22.36
C ASP A 339 -33.02 -6.30 -22.15
N LEU A 340 -32.73 -5.37 -23.05
CA LEU A 340 -33.23 -3.99 -23.00
C LEU A 340 -34.74 -3.92 -23.21
N SER A 341 -35.44 -3.25 -22.30
CA SER A 341 -36.89 -2.99 -22.37
C SER A 341 -37.22 -1.53 -22.03
N PRO A 342 -38.31 -0.95 -22.58
CA PRO A 342 -38.75 0.40 -22.23
C PRO A 342 -39.02 0.60 -20.73
N GLU A 343 -39.41 -0.44 -20.01
CA GLU A 343 -39.69 -0.42 -18.57
C GLU A 343 -38.43 -0.29 -17.70
N SER A 344 -37.25 -0.62 -18.23
CA SER A 344 -35.97 -0.47 -17.51
C SER A 344 -35.46 0.99 -17.42
N LEU A 345 -36.03 1.91 -18.20
CA LEU A 345 -35.57 3.28 -18.35
C LEU A 345 -36.01 4.16 -17.18
N GLY A 346 -35.06 4.89 -16.60
CA GLY A 346 -35.37 5.98 -15.68
C GLY A 346 -35.90 7.22 -16.42
N TRP A 347 -36.46 8.18 -15.68
CA TRP A 347 -36.97 9.43 -16.23
C TRP A 347 -36.48 10.65 -15.42
N ALA A 348 -36.16 11.74 -16.11
CA ALA A 348 -35.91 13.07 -15.52
C ALA A 348 -36.49 14.19 -16.40
N GLY A 349 -36.98 15.26 -15.80
CA GLY A 349 -37.54 16.41 -16.52
C GLY A 349 -36.47 17.22 -17.25
N LEU A 350 -35.30 17.41 -16.62
CA LEU A 350 -34.20 18.19 -17.20
C LEU A 350 -32.84 17.51 -16.98
N VAL A 351 -32.05 17.38 -18.05
CA VAL A 351 -30.65 16.99 -18.00
C VAL A 351 -29.82 18.01 -18.78
N TYR A 352 -28.78 18.59 -18.17
CA TYR A 352 -27.94 19.59 -18.85
C TYR A 352 -26.47 19.52 -18.44
N GLU A 353 -25.58 19.86 -19.37
CA GLU A 353 -24.15 20.02 -19.13
C GLU A 353 -23.82 21.48 -18.82
N GLN A 354 -23.07 21.73 -17.75
CA GLN A 354 -22.38 22.98 -17.49
C GLN A 354 -20.86 22.77 -17.63
N THR A 355 -20.26 23.40 -18.64
CA THR A 355 -18.81 23.40 -18.85
C THR A 355 -18.14 24.52 -18.03
N LEU A 356 -17.10 24.21 -17.25
CA LEU A 356 -16.27 25.16 -16.51
C LEU A 356 -14.81 24.99 -16.94
N GLY A 357 -14.35 25.82 -17.88
CA GLY A 357 -13.03 25.62 -18.50
C GLY A 357 -12.99 24.29 -19.24
N GLU A 358 -12.17 23.36 -18.75
CA GLU A 358 -12.06 21.98 -19.27
C GLU A 358 -12.97 20.99 -18.54
N GLU A 359 -13.41 21.33 -17.32
CA GLU A 359 -14.32 20.49 -16.52
C GLU A 359 -15.74 20.54 -17.09
N LYS A 360 -16.47 19.42 -16.99
CA LYS A 360 -17.80 19.24 -17.55
C LYS A 360 -18.69 18.54 -16.54
N TYR A 361 -19.65 19.27 -15.99
CA TYR A 361 -20.59 18.74 -15.01
C TYR A 361 -21.95 18.49 -15.68
N THR A 362 -22.52 17.30 -15.51
CA THR A 362 -23.90 17.02 -15.95
C THR A 362 -24.83 17.00 -14.76
N PHE A 363 -25.91 17.78 -14.82
CA PHE A 363 -26.96 17.83 -13.82
C PHE A 363 -28.19 17.09 -14.32
N ILE A 364 -28.81 16.31 -13.44
CA ILE A 364 -30.05 15.58 -13.66
C ILE A 364 -31.04 16.09 -12.61
N GLU A 365 -32.05 16.83 -13.07
CA GLU A 365 -32.99 17.60 -12.24
C GLU A 365 -34.45 17.36 -12.69
N GLU A 366 -35.40 17.97 -11.97
CA GLU A 366 -36.85 17.85 -12.21
C GLU A 366 -37.33 16.38 -12.20
N VAL A 367 -36.92 15.62 -11.18
CA VAL A 367 -37.23 14.19 -11.04
C VAL A 367 -38.43 13.97 -10.10
N LYS A 368 -39.21 12.90 -10.33
CA LYS A 368 -40.53 12.69 -9.69
C LYS A 368 -40.48 12.46 -8.18
N ASP A 369 -39.53 11.63 -7.73
CA ASP A 369 -39.42 11.17 -6.35
C ASP A 369 -37.92 10.97 -6.02
N PRO A 370 -37.19 12.04 -5.64
CA PRO A 370 -35.73 12.04 -5.56
C PRO A 370 -35.24 11.41 -4.24
N LYS A 371 -35.27 10.09 -4.15
CA LYS A 371 -34.81 9.29 -2.99
C LYS A 371 -33.28 9.30 -2.76
N SER A 372 -32.54 9.99 -3.62
CA SER A 372 -31.14 10.36 -3.47
C SER A 372 -30.97 11.77 -4.04
N VAL A 373 -30.02 12.53 -3.48
CA VAL A 373 -29.84 13.96 -3.76
C VAL A 373 -28.36 14.31 -3.80
N THR A 374 -28.02 15.47 -4.38
CA THR A 374 -26.64 15.97 -4.41
C THR A 374 -26.53 17.34 -3.75
N LEU A 375 -25.68 17.46 -2.74
CA LEU A 375 -25.23 18.76 -2.23
C LEU A 375 -24.05 19.22 -3.09
N LEU A 376 -24.26 20.29 -3.86
CA LEU A 376 -23.27 20.83 -4.79
C LEU A 376 -22.47 21.96 -4.13
N ILE A 377 -21.39 21.59 -3.46
CA ILE A 377 -20.48 22.54 -2.79
C ILE A 377 -19.68 23.29 -3.84
N LYS A 378 -19.89 24.61 -3.89
CA LYS A 378 -19.08 25.53 -4.70
C LYS A 378 -18.06 26.25 -3.80
N GLY A 379 -17.00 26.78 -4.38
CA GLY A 379 -16.04 27.64 -3.67
C GLY A 379 -14.89 28.12 -4.56
N PRO A 380 -14.20 29.21 -4.18
CA PRO A 380 -13.07 29.73 -4.94
C PRO A 380 -11.79 28.91 -4.75
N ASN A 381 -11.58 28.34 -3.55
CA ASN A 381 -10.33 27.70 -3.16
C ASN A 381 -10.60 26.27 -2.66
N ALA A 382 -9.73 25.32 -3.00
CA ALA A 382 -9.83 23.93 -2.53
C ALA A 382 -9.97 23.81 -1.00
N HIS A 383 -9.19 24.58 -0.21
CA HIS A 383 -9.30 24.56 1.25
C HIS A 383 -10.67 25.04 1.78
N THR A 384 -11.33 26.00 1.10
CA THR A 384 -12.69 26.43 1.48
C THR A 384 -13.73 25.37 1.16
N ILE A 385 -13.56 24.64 0.06
CA ILE A 385 -14.45 23.54 -0.34
C ILE A 385 -14.31 22.37 0.64
N THR A 386 -13.09 22.05 1.09
CA THR A 386 -12.87 21.02 2.12
C THR A 386 -13.51 21.41 3.45
N GLN A 387 -13.28 22.63 3.96
CA GLN A 387 -13.92 23.10 5.20
C GLN A 387 -15.45 23.03 5.14
N VAL A 388 -16.06 23.39 3.99
CA VAL A 388 -17.52 23.27 3.80
C VAL A 388 -17.95 21.81 3.64
N THR A 389 -17.14 20.94 3.03
CA THR A 389 -17.42 19.49 2.94
C THR A 389 -17.51 18.87 4.33
N ASP A 390 -16.53 19.15 5.18
CA ASP A 390 -16.42 18.57 6.51
C ASP A 390 -17.59 19.08 7.39
N ALA A 391 -17.90 20.38 7.34
CA ALA A 391 -19.06 20.94 8.04
C ALA A 391 -20.42 20.41 7.51
N VAL A 392 -20.54 20.13 6.21
CA VAL A 392 -21.74 19.53 5.62
C VAL A 392 -21.93 18.08 6.09
N ARG A 393 -20.86 17.26 6.11
CA ARG A 393 -20.87 15.90 6.67
C ARG A 393 -21.41 15.88 8.10
N ASP A 394 -20.90 16.77 8.95
CA ASP A 394 -21.25 16.81 10.36
C ASP A 394 -22.67 17.35 10.60
N GLY A 395 -23.10 18.33 9.80
CA GLY A 395 -24.48 18.83 9.77
C GLY A 395 -25.50 17.76 9.36
N LEU A 396 -25.22 17.04 8.25
CA LEU A 396 -26.01 15.88 7.82
C LEU A 396 -26.10 14.82 8.93
N ARG A 397 -24.97 14.51 9.58
CA ARG A 397 -24.93 13.49 10.62
C ARG A 397 -25.63 13.90 11.91
N SER A 398 -25.61 15.20 12.25
CA SER A 398 -26.39 15.77 13.37
C SER A 398 -27.90 15.66 13.14
N VAL A 399 -28.37 15.94 11.92
CA VAL A 399 -29.77 15.75 11.53
C VAL A 399 -30.17 14.27 11.57
N TYR A 400 -29.33 13.37 11.01
CA TYR A 400 -29.52 11.92 11.11
C TYR A 400 -29.59 11.42 12.57
N ASN A 401 -28.76 11.95 13.47
CA ASN A 401 -28.78 11.59 14.89
C ASN A 401 -30.12 11.90 15.53
N MET A 402 -30.68 13.10 15.31
CA MET A 402 -31.99 13.47 15.86
C MET A 402 -33.10 12.54 15.39
N ILE A 403 -33.15 12.23 14.08
CA ILE A 403 -34.16 11.33 13.48
C ILE A 403 -34.08 9.91 14.06
N VAL A 404 -32.87 9.41 14.33
CA VAL A 404 -32.66 8.05 14.89
C VAL A 404 -32.86 7.99 16.40
N ASP A 405 -32.50 9.04 17.14
CA ASP A 405 -32.58 9.10 18.60
C ASP A 405 -33.95 9.56 19.13
N GLY A 406 -34.79 10.18 18.28
CA GLY A 406 -36.14 10.68 18.62
C GLY A 406 -36.17 11.72 19.75
N SER A 407 -35.04 12.36 20.03
CA SER A 407 -34.85 13.26 21.17
C SER A 407 -33.67 14.20 20.95
N VAL A 408 -33.77 15.39 21.55
CA VAL A 408 -32.74 16.44 21.53
C VAL A 408 -32.38 16.84 22.96
N VAL A 409 -31.23 17.48 23.14
CA VAL A 409 -30.80 18.00 24.44
C VAL A 409 -30.58 19.51 24.32
N PRO A 410 -31.06 20.34 25.26
CA PRO A 410 -30.71 21.76 25.32
C PRO A 410 -29.19 21.95 25.29
N GLY A 411 -28.71 22.81 24.39
CA GLY A 411 -27.29 23.01 24.13
C GLY A 411 -26.65 24.04 25.06
N ALA A 412 -25.71 24.82 24.51
CA ALA A 412 -25.07 25.97 25.16
C ALA A 412 -24.42 25.70 26.54
N GLY A 413 -24.03 24.44 26.81
CA GLY A 413 -23.43 24.01 28.08
C GLY A 413 -24.43 23.69 29.21
N SER A 414 -25.74 23.80 28.97
CA SER A 414 -26.78 23.68 30.00
C SER A 414 -26.81 22.30 30.67
N PHE A 415 -26.74 21.21 29.89
CA PHE A 415 -26.62 19.85 30.42
C PHE A 415 -25.42 19.71 31.37
N GLN A 416 -24.28 20.31 31.06
CA GLN A 416 -23.06 20.20 31.85
C GLN A 416 -23.17 20.94 33.19
N VAL A 417 -23.80 22.12 33.21
CA VAL A 417 -24.11 22.85 34.44
C VAL A 417 -25.09 22.06 35.30
N ALA A 418 -26.20 21.60 34.71
CA ALA A 418 -27.24 20.86 35.41
C ALA A 418 -26.76 19.51 35.94
N CYS A 419 -25.96 18.77 35.17
CA CYS A 419 -25.38 17.51 35.60
C CYS A 419 -24.32 17.69 36.69
N ALA A 420 -23.51 18.77 36.64
CA ALA A 420 -22.57 19.10 37.72
C ALA A 420 -23.30 19.45 39.03
N ALA A 421 -24.37 20.24 38.96
CA ALA A 421 -25.23 20.55 40.10
C ALA A 421 -25.92 19.30 40.67
N HIS A 422 -26.45 18.42 39.81
CA HIS A 422 -27.04 17.15 40.22
C HIS A 422 -26.04 16.21 40.93
N LEU A 423 -24.81 16.10 40.42
CA LEU A 423 -23.76 15.27 41.05
C LEU A 423 -23.28 15.85 42.39
N LYS A 424 -23.22 17.18 42.52
CA LYS A 424 -22.91 17.88 43.78
C LYS A 424 -24.11 17.93 44.74
N SER A 425 -25.31 17.53 44.30
CA SER A 425 -26.53 17.62 45.09
C SER A 425 -26.44 16.81 46.39
N ASP A 426 -27.05 17.36 47.44
CA ASP A 426 -27.10 16.75 48.77
C ASP A 426 -27.97 15.47 48.81
N ALA A 427 -28.64 15.12 47.71
CA ALA A 427 -29.30 13.83 47.49
C ALA A 427 -28.31 12.77 47.00
N PHE A 428 -27.57 13.03 45.91
CA PHE A 428 -26.60 12.09 45.36
C PHE A 428 -25.36 11.94 46.25
N ALA A 429 -24.88 13.04 46.83
CA ALA A 429 -23.73 13.04 47.75
C ALA A 429 -23.95 12.17 49.02
N LYS A 430 -25.18 11.72 49.31
CA LYS A 430 -25.49 10.79 50.41
C LYS A 430 -25.57 9.32 49.99
N THR A 431 -25.74 9.01 48.70
CA THR A 431 -25.72 7.61 48.20
C THR A 431 -24.28 7.08 48.14
N VAL A 432 -23.36 7.93 47.70
CA VAL A 432 -21.92 7.64 47.56
C VAL A 432 -21.26 7.54 48.95
N LYS A 433 -20.55 6.43 49.23
CA LYS A 433 -19.96 6.14 50.54
C LYS A 433 -18.43 6.12 50.49
N GLY A 434 -17.80 6.58 51.58
CA GLY A 434 -16.34 6.56 51.74
C GLY A 434 -15.62 7.55 50.82
N LYS A 435 -14.36 7.23 50.47
CA LYS A 435 -13.45 8.15 49.77
C LYS A 435 -13.80 8.38 48.29
N ALA A 436 -14.69 7.59 47.68
CA ALA A 436 -15.10 7.74 46.28
C ALA A 436 -15.82 9.08 45.99
N LYS A 437 -16.33 9.77 47.02
CA LYS A 437 -16.95 11.10 46.89
C LYS A 437 -16.05 12.10 46.16
N TRP A 438 -14.75 12.12 46.47
CA TRP A 438 -13.79 13.03 45.84
C TRP A 438 -13.65 12.79 44.33
N GLY A 439 -13.81 11.53 43.87
CA GLY A 439 -13.87 11.22 42.44
C GLY A 439 -15.15 11.72 41.77
N VAL A 440 -16.30 11.67 42.46
CA VAL A 440 -17.56 12.25 41.98
C VAL A 440 -17.50 13.78 41.92
N GLU A 441 -16.87 14.41 42.90
CA GLU A 441 -16.67 15.86 42.95
C GLU A 441 -15.72 16.34 41.83
N ALA A 442 -14.58 15.67 41.66
CA ALA A 442 -13.67 15.87 40.52
C ALA A 442 -14.38 15.75 39.17
N PHE A 443 -15.28 14.77 39.02
CA PHE A 443 -16.08 14.57 37.82
C PHE A 443 -17.03 15.73 37.56
N ALA A 444 -17.75 16.19 38.60
CA ALA A 444 -18.67 17.31 38.50
C ALA A 444 -17.96 18.63 38.11
N ASP A 445 -16.77 18.90 38.66
CA ASP A 445 -15.98 20.08 38.28
C ASP A 445 -15.36 19.99 36.89
N ALA A 446 -15.09 18.76 36.40
CA ALA A 446 -14.59 18.52 35.05
C ALA A 446 -15.67 18.72 33.97
N LEU A 447 -16.93 18.34 34.22
CA LEU A 447 -18.05 18.61 33.29
C LEU A 447 -18.17 20.08 32.92
N LEU A 448 -17.91 20.97 33.88
CA LEU A 448 -17.95 22.43 33.69
C LEU A 448 -16.88 22.97 32.71
N ILE A 449 -15.97 22.14 32.17
CA ILE A 449 -14.99 22.59 31.16
C ILE A 449 -15.66 23.16 29.90
N ILE A 450 -16.81 22.61 29.50
CA ILE A 450 -17.51 23.03 28.27
C ILE A 450 -18.00 24.49 28.39
N PRO A 451 -18.84 24.89 29.38
CA PRO A 451 -19.21 26.30 29.55
C PRO A 451 -17.98 27.20 29.82
N LYS A 452 -16.99 26.74 30.61
CA LYS A 452 -15.75 27.52 30.86
C LYS A 452 -14.95 27.81 29.58
N THR A 453 -14.92 26.88 28.62
CA THR A 453 -14.19 27.05 27.35
C THR A 453 -15.00 27.81 26.31
N LEU A 454 -16.32 27.70 26.32
CA LEU A 454 -17.21 28.54 25.53
C LEU A 454 -17.09 30.04 25.93
N ALA A 455 -17.16 30.36 27.22
CA ALA A 455 -16.95 31.72 27.74
C ALA A 455 -15.57 32.27 27.35
N ALA A 456 -14.51 31.48 27.53
CA ALA A 456 -13.14 31.85 27.17
C ALA A 456 -12.99 32.16 25.67
N ASN A 457 -13.63 31.38 24.79
CA ASN A 457 -13.57 31.58 23.33
C ASN A 457 -14.46 32.74 22.87
N ALA A 458 -15.47 33.14 23.64
CA ALA A 458 -16.23 34.37 23.44
C ALA A 458 -15.50 35.64 23.92
N GLY A 459 -14.44 35.51 24.71
CA GLY A 459 -13.73 36.63 25.34
C GLY A 459 -14.40 37.20 26.59
N LEU A 460 -15.35 36.46 27.17
CA LEU A 460 -16.05 36.77 28.41
C LEU A 460 -15.22 36.34 29.63
N ASP A 461 -15.53 36.87 30.82
CA ASP A 461 -14.95 36.31 32.04
C ASP A 461 -15.52 34.91 32.34
N ILE A 462 -14.64 34.00 32.73
CA ILE A 462 -14.93 32.57 32.87
C ILE A 462 -15.57 32.26 34.24
N GLN A 463 -15.42 33.13 35.24
CA GLN A 463 -15.99 32.97 36.57
C GLN A 463 -17.33 33.69 36.68
N ASP A 464 -17.43 34.93 36.23
CA ASP A 464 -18.67 35.71 36.31
C ASP A 464 -19.81 35.02 35.51
N ALA A 465 -19.54 34.62 34.26
CA ALA A 465 -20.52 33.91 33.43
C ALA A 465 -20.91 32.54 34.00
N LEU A 466 -19.98 31.83 34.64
CA LEU A 466 -20.25 30.52 35.25
C LEU A 466 -21.01 30.64 36.58
N ALA A 467 -20.78 31.70 37.36
CA ALA A 467 -21.55 32.00 38.56
C ALA A 467 -23.00 32.32 38.20
N ALA A 468 -23.24 33.21 37.23
CA ALA A 468 -24.58 33.56 36.77
C ALA A 468 -25.38 32.33 36.28
N LEU A 469 -24.73 31.41 35.55
CA LEU A 469 -25.35 30.14 35.12
C LEU A 469 -25.67 29.20 36.28
N GLN A 470 -24.87 29.22 37.36
CA GLN A 470 -25.12 28.39 38.54
C GLN A 470 -26.22 28.96 39.43
N ASP A 471 -26.31 30.29 39.55
CA ASP A 471 -27.35 30.97 40.32
C ASP A 471 -28.73 30.81 39.65
N GLU A 472 -28.87 31.11 38.35
CA GLU A 472 -30.13 30.89 37.60
C GLU A 472 -30.55 29.41 37.53
N HIS A 473 -29.58 28.48 37.48
CA HIS A 473 -29.92 27.06 37.57
C HIS A 473 -30.35 26.64 38.99
N ALA A 474 -29.84 27.30 40.04
CA ALA A 474 -30.27 27.04 41.42
C ALA A 474 -31.70 27.53 41.69
N ASP A 475 -32.16 28.59 41.02
CA ASP A 475 -33.56 29.02 41.00
C ASP A 475 -34.48 28.07 40.20
N GLY A 476 -33.90 27.09 39.47
CA GLY A 476 -34.59 25.96 38.86
C GLY A 476 -34.74 26.03 37.34
N ASN A 477 -34.15 27.04 36.69
CA ASN A 477 -34.24 27.23 35.24
C ASN A 477 -33.27 26.30 34.47
N VAL A 478 -33.62 25.95 33.22
CA VAL A 478 -32.70 25.27 32.30
C VAL A 478 -31.96 26.33 31.50
N VAL A 479 -30.75 26.68 31.95
CA VAL A 479 -29.96 27.78 31.36
C VAL A 479 -28.69 27.30 30.68
N GLY A 480 -28.36 27.91 29.55
CA GLY A 480 -27.08 27.82 28.86
C GLY A 480 -26.47 29.20 28.67
N LEU A 481 -25.22 29.24 28.18
CA LEU A 481 -24.46 30.48 28.02
C LEU A 481 -24.79 31.18 26.69
N ASP A 482 -25.23 32.44 26.73
CA ASP A 482 -25.17 33.29 25.54
C ASP A 482 -23.71 33.74 25.31
N LEU A 483 -23.27 33.62 24.06
CA LEU A 483 -21.92 33.97 23.63
C LEU A 483 -21.82 35.42 23.12
N ALA A 484 -22.94 36.14 23.03
CA ALA A 484 -22.98 37.56 22.66
C ALA A 484 -23.02 38.51 23.87
N THR A 485 -23.84 38.20 24.89
CA THR A 485 -23.95 38.97 26.15
C THR A 485 -23.09 38.41 27.27
N GLY A 486 -22.96 37.08 27.36
CA GLY A 486 -22.41 36.39 28.53
C GLY A 486 -23.40 36.16 29.67
N GLU A 487 -24.67 36.51 29.47
CA GLU A 487 -25.75 36.26 30.45
C GLU A 487 -26.36 34.86 30.26
N PRO A 488 -27.03 34.30 31.29
CA PRO A 488 -27.80 33.06 31.16
C PRO A 488 -28.99 33.22 30.20
N MET A 489 -29.18 32.23 29.33
CA MET A 489 -30.29 32.16 28.36
C MET A 489 -30.96 30.77 28.37
N ASP A 490 -32.23 30.70 27.98
CA ASP A 490 -32.92 29.44 27.73
C ASP A 490 -32.52 28.88 26.34
N PRO A 491 -31.83 27.71 26.26
CA PRO A 491 -31.42 27.15 24.98
C PRO A 491 -32.58 26.63 24.12
N GLU A 492 -33.73 26.30 24.71
CA GLU A 492 -34.90 25.84 23.95
C GLU A 492 -35.60 26.98 23.20
N LEU A 493 -35.65 28.19 23.78
CA LEU A 493 -36.24 29.37 23.14
C LEU A 493 -35.40 29.90 21.97
N GLU A 494 -34.07 29.91 22.11
CA GLU A 494 -33.14 30.28 21.02
C GLU A 494 -32.90 29.15 20.00
N GLY A 495 -33.42 27.94 20.26
CA GLY A 495 -33.30 26.78 19.38
C GLY A 495 -31.89 26.20 19.29
N ILE A 496 -31.11 26.25 20.36
CA ILE A 496 -29.77 25.68 20.43
C ILE A 496 -29.84 24.27 21.03
N PHE A 497 -29.65 23.25 20.18
CA PHE A 497 -29.81 21.83 20.57
C PHE A 497 -28.60 20.97 20.20
N ASP A 498 -28.18 20.13 21.15
CA ASP A 498 -27.17 19.07 20.98
C ASP A 498 -27.84 17.70 20.72
N SER A 499 -27.13 16.83 20.00
CA SER A 499 -27.57 15.44 19.76
C SER A 499 -27.41 14.56 21.01
N PHE A 500 -28.46 13.84 21.40
CA PHE A 500 -28.45 12.95 22.56
C PHE A 500 -27.32 11.90 22.50
N ARG A 501 -27.14 11.18 21.38
CA ARG A 501 -26.07 10.18 21.23
C ARG A 501 -24.66 10.77 21.30
N VAL A 502 -24.45 12.03 20.86
CA VAL A 502 -23.15 12.71 20.97
C VAL A 502 -22.77 12.86 22.44
N LEU A 503 -23.65 13.44 23.27
CA LEU A 503 -23.41 13.63 24.70
C LEU A 503 -23.27 12.28 25.44
N ARG A 504 -24.16 11.32 25.17
CA ARG A 504 -24.14 9.97 25.76
C ARG A 504 -22.79 9.28 25.54
N ASN A 505 -22.30 9.27 24.30
CA ASN A 505 -21.06 8.59 23.94
C ASN A 505 -19.82 9.36 24.39
N CYS A 506 -19.85 10.70 24.37
CA CYS A 506 -18.80 11.55 24.92
C CYS A 506 -18.56 11.27 26.40
N ILE A 507 -19.62 11.35 27.24
CA ILE A 507 -19.52 11.08 28.69
C ILE A 507 -19.01 9.67 28.94
N ALA A 508 -19.58 8.66 28.27
CA ALA A 508 -19.21 7.26 28.47
C ALA A 508 -17.74 6.98 28.11
N SER A 509 -17.29 7.49 26.96
CA SER A 509 -15.94 7.28 26.44
C SER A 509 -14.89 8.02 27.27
N SER A 510 -15.07 9.32 27.49
CA SER A 510 -14.11 10.15 28.24
C SER A 510 -13.91 9.64 29.67
N SER A 511 -14.98 9.18 30.34
CA SER A 511 -14.91 8.58 31.68
C SER A 511 -14.06 7.30 31.70
N SER A 512 -14.26 6.43 30.71
CA SER A 512 -13.54 5.15 30.61
C SER A 512 -12.06 5.36 30.30
N ILE A 513 -11.74 6.25 29.36
CA ILE A 513 -10.36 6.53 28.94
C ILE A 513 -9.58 7.22 30.05
N ALA A 514 -10.15 8.25 30.68
CA ALA A 514 -9.53 8.90 31.84
C ALA A 514 -9.28 7.87 32.97
N SER A 515 -10.26 7.00 33.25
CA SER A 515 -10.09 5.94 34.27
C SER A 515 -8.97 4.96 33.93
N ASN A 516 -8.87 4.52 32.68
CA ASN A 516 -7.79 3.62 32.25
C ASN A 516 -6.41 4.30 32.37
N LEU A 517 -6.28 5.56 31.94
CA LEU A 517 -5.03 6.33 31.99
C LEU A 517 -4.58 6.68 33.43
N LEU A 518 -5.51 6.79 34.38
CA LEU A 518 -5.23 6.96 35.80
C LEU A 518 -4.80 5.66 36.51
N LEU A 519 -5.11 4.49 35.93
CA LEU A 519 -4.71 3.18 36.45
C LEU A 519 -3.36 2.70 35.94
N CYS A 520 -2.80 3.31 34.89
CA CYS A 520 -1.44 3.07 34.42
C CYS A 520 -0.40 3.53 35.44
N ASP A 521 0.36 2.60 36.03
CA ASP A 521 1.44 2.92 36.96
C ASP A 521 2.85 2.91 36.36
N GLU A 522 3.13 2.08 35.35
CA GLU A 522 4.36 2.20 34.54
C GLU A 522 4.08 2.39 33.05
N LEU A 523 4.84 3.28 32.40
CA LEU A 523 4.94 3.32 30.94
C LEU A 523 6.24 2.64 30.55
N LEU A 524 6.13 1.53 29.81
CA LEU A 524 7.24 0.69 29.41
C LEU A 524 7.43 0.77 27.89
N LYS A 525 8.60 1.21 27.45
CA LYS A 525 9.07 1.08 26.06
C LYS A 525 10.19 0.04 26.04
N ALA A 526 9.83 -1.19 25.71
CA ALA A 526 10.75 -2.29 25.49
C ALA A 526 10.59 -2.78 24.05
N ARG A 527 11.67 -2.78 23.27
CA ARG A 527 11.76 -3.53 22.01
C ARG A 527 11.90 -5.03 22.35
N GLN A 528 11.43 -5.89 21.46
CA GLN A 528 11.41 -7.33 21.69
C GLN A 528 12.79 -7.93 21.42
N MET A 529 13.67 -7.89 22.41
CA MET A 529 15.02 -8.47 22.30
C MET A 529 14.99 -9.90 21.74
N GLY A 530 15.56 -10.03 20.54
CA GLY A 530 15.93 -11.27 19.88
C GLY A 530 16.55 -12.24 20.87
N ARG A 531 16.12 -13.51 20.82
CA ARG A 531 16.09 -14.40 21.99
C ARG A 531 17.45 -15.05 22.28
N ALA A 532 18.44 -14.24 22.63
CA ALA A 532 19.80 -14.67 22.97
C ALA A 532 19.81 -15.73 24.09
N GLY A 533 20.50 -16.84 23.84
CA GLY A 533 20.52 -18.01 24.73
C GLY A 533 21.36 -17.79 26.00
N GLY A 534 20.70 -17.74 27.17
CA GLY A 534 21.37 -17.78 28.48
C GLY A 534 21.69 -19.21 28.98
N PRO A 535 22.70 -19.41 29.84
CA PRO A 535 23.19 -20.76 30.19
C PRO A 535 22.23 -21.56 31.07
N GLY A 536 21.94 -22.81 30.70
CA GLY A 536 21.02 -23.69 31.43
C GLY A 536 21.67 -24.42 32.62
N PRO A 537 21.16 -24.27 33.87
CA PRO A 537 21.55 -25.10 35.00
C PRO A 537 20.75 -26.41 35.00
N GLY A 538 21.39 -27.54 34.71
CA GLY A 538 20.74 -28.84 34.72
C GLY A 538 20.59 -29.44 36.12
N GLN A 539 19.36 -29.57 36.64
CA GLN A 539 19.03 -30.53 37.70
C GLN A 539 17.62 -31.11 37.53
N LYS A 540 17.49 -32.43 37.68
CA LYS A 540 16.22 -33.16 37.57
C LYS A 540 15.55 -33.24 38.95
N ILE A 541 14.30 -32.80 39.06
CA ILE A 541 13.40 -33.19 40.15
C ILE A 541 12.09 -33.66 39.52
N SER A 542 11.54 -34.76 40.05
CA SER A 542 10.43 -35.51 39.46
C SER A 542 9.11 -35.29 40.20
N THR A 543 8.00 -35.34 39.46
CA THR A 543 6.64 -35.51 39.99
C THR A 543 5.81 -36.44 39.08
N PRO A 544 4.79 -37.14 39.62
CA PRO A 544 4.23 -38.35 39.01
C PRO A 544 3.04 -38.09 38.04
N PRO A 545 2.68 -39.08 37.20
CA PRO A 545 1.53 -38.96 36.29
C PRO A 545 0.19 -39.01 37.03
N ARG A 546 -0.82 -38.30 36.51
CA ARG A 546 -2.23 -38.43 36.92
C ARG A 546 -2.99 -39.38 36.00
N THR A 547 -3.77 -40.27 36.60
CA THR A 547 -4.68 -41.19 35.91
C THR A 547 -6.00 -40.49 35.52
N SER A 548 -6.69 -41.06 34.54
CA SER A 548 -8.12 -40.78 34.29
C SER A 548 -9.00 -41.27 35.46
N PRO A 549 -10.25 -40.81 35.52
CA PRO A 549 -11.36 -41.74 35.30
C PRO A 549 -12.48 -41.16 34.40
N THR A 550 -13.45 -42.02 34.06
CA THR A 550 -14.55 -41.76 33.13
C THR A 550 -15.91 -41.63 33.85
N GLN A 551 -16.89 -41.04 33.16
CA GLN A 551 -18.35 -41.13 33.40
C GLN A 551 -18.96 -40.50 34.66
N ALA A 552 -19.72 -39.42 34.43
CA ALA A 552 -21.06 -39.21 34.95
C ALA A 552 -21.92 -38.58 33.83
N VAL A 553 -23.24 -38.76 33.84
CA VAL A 553 -24.13 -38.44 32.69
C VAL A 553 -25.37 -37.65 33.16
N ALA A 554 -25.91 -36.83 32.25
CA ALA A 554 -27.17 -36.09 32.31
C ALA A 554 -27.26 -34.92 33.30
N ASN A 555 -27.32 -33.70 32.75
CA ASN A 555 -28.63 -33.04 32.59
C ASN A 555 -28.59 -31.87 31.60
N GLN A 556 -29.79 -31.40 31.21
CA GLN A 556 -30.09 -30.15 30.49
C GLN A 556 -29.63 -30.05 29.03
N ASP A 557 -30.46 -30.64 28.16
CA ASP A 557 -30.78 -30.02 26.87
C ASP A 557 -31.54 -28.70 27.12
N GLU A 558 -30.89 -27.56 26.86
CA GLU A 558 -31.53 -26.29 26.48
C GLU A 558 -30.47 -25.35 25.88
N ALA A 559 -30.90 -24.29 25.18
CA ALA A 559 -30.02 -23.30 24.53
C ALA A 559 -29.09 -23.78 23.38
N ARG A 560 -29.68 -24.32 22.30
CA ARG A 560 -28.99 -24.44 20.99
C ARG A 560 -29.83 -23.98 19.79
N GLN A 561 -30.46 -22.80 19.88
CA GLN A 561 -31.29 -22.27 18.78
C GLN A 561 -31.42 -20.73 18.71
N SER A 562 -30.34 -19.96 18.90
CA SER A 562 -30.37 -18.49 18.68
C SER A 562 -29.00 -17.79 18.52
N TYR A 563 -28.11 -18.26 17.65
CA TYR A 563 -26.95 -17.46 17.17
C TYR A 563 -26.63 -17.76 15.70
N GLY A 564 -27.36 -17.09 14.81
CA GLY A 564 -26.93 -16.75 13.46
C GLY A 564 -26.99 -15.22 13.32
N ILE A 565 -26.36 -14.65 12.28
CA ILE A 565 -26.11 -13.20 12.15
C ILE A 565 -25.10 -12.70 13.20
N MET A 566 -23.83 -13.10 13.03
CA MET A 566 -22.79 -12.07 12.97
C MET A 566 -22.75 -11.59 11.53
N ALA A 567 -22.74 -10.28 11.32
CA ALA A 567 -22.50 -9.69 10.02
C ALA A 567 -21.01 -9.36 9.92
N ASP A 568 -20.38 -9.76 8.83
CA ASP A 568 -19.06 -9.26 8.45
C ASP A 568 -19.15 -7.74 8.25
N TYR A 569 -18.11 -7.02 8.69
CA TYR A 569 -18.11 -5.56 8.70
C TYR A 569 -16.90 -5.04 7.94
N ASP A 570 -17.07 -4.82 6.65
CA ASP A 570 -16.01 -4.37 5.74
C ASP A 570 -15.44 -3.01 6.16
N SER A 571 -14.12 -2.86 6.00
CA SER A 571 -13.41 -1.61 6.24
C SER A 571 -13.17 -0.91 4.91
N ASP A 572 -13.79 0.25 4.67
CA ASP A 572 -13.71 1.03 3.41
C ASP A 572 -12.32 1.70 3.22
N SER A 573 -11.29 0.87 3.06
CA SER A 573 -10.10 1.20 2.27
C SER A 573 -10.38 0.78 0.82
N SER A 574 -9.97 1.57 -0.15
CA SER A 574 -10.19 1.23 -1.56
C SER A 574 -9.22 0.14 -2.01
N GLU A 575 -9.64 -1.13 -1.87
CA GLU A 575 -9.02 -2.26 -2.56
C GLU A 575 -9.18 -2.10 -4.08
N GLN A 576 -8.27 -1.32 -4.66
CA GLN A 576 -7.76 -1.62 -5.98
C GLN A 576 -7.04 -2.98 -5.87
N GLU A 577 -7.20 -3.87 -6.85
CA GLU A 577 -6.52 -5.18 -6.85
C GLU A 577 -5.01 -4.97 -7.08
N LEU A 578 -4.30 -4.60 -6.02
CA LEU A 578 -2.86 -4.51 -5.97
C LEU A 578 -2.28 -5.91 -6.13
N THR A 579 -1.59 -6.15 -7.23
CA THR A 579 -0.94 -7.45 -7.44
C THR A 579 0.36 -7.51 -6.65
N GLU A 580 0.32 -8.16 -5.48
CA GLU A 580 1.51 -8.56 -4.73
C GLU A 580 2.39 -9.49 -5.58
N THR A 581 3.70 -9.28 -5.53
CA THR A 581 4.70 -10.13 -6.20
C THR A 581 5.65 -10.78 -5.20
N ASN A 582 6.38 -11.81 -5.62
CA ASN A 582 7.34 -12.52 -4.75
C ASN A 582 8.62 -11.71 -4.43
N VAL A 583 8.74 -10.47 -4.92
CA VAL A 583 9.92 -9.62 -4.69
C VAL A 583 9.79 -8.93 -3.34
N LEU A 584 10.71 -9.22 -2.43
CA LEU A 584 10.76 -8.59 -1.11
C LEU A 584 11.58 -7.29 -1.21
N LEU A 585 10.94 -6.15 -0.96
CA LEU A 585 11.58 -4.84 -0.83
C LEU A 585 12.15 -4.70 0.58
N GLY A 586 13.34 -4.08 0.70
CA GLY A 586 13.95 -3.80 1.99
C GLY A 586 14.29 -2.32 2.16
N TYR A 587 13.81 -1.73 3.26
CA TYR A 587 13.94 -0.31 3.56
C TYR A 587 15.02 -0.06 4.63
N ALA A 588 15.71 1.07 4.51
CA ALA A 588 16.81 1.42 5.40
C ALA A 588 16.30 2.17 6.65
N SER A 589 16.73 1.74 7.83
CA SER A 589 16.36 2.33 9.12
C SER A 589 17.56 2.43 10.05
N LYS A 590 17.58 3.46 10.90
CA LYS A 590 18.66 3.66 11.89
C LYS A 590 18.42 2.86 13.18
N ASP A 591 17.22 2.31 13.34
CA ASP A 591 16.75 1.62 14.54
C ASP A 591 16.87 0.09 14.38
N ALA A 592 18.03 -0.47 14.73
CA ALA A 592 18.29 -1.92 14.71
C ALA A 592 17.27 -2.76 15.50
N ASP A 593 16.52 -3.62 14.80
CA ASP A 593 15.83 -4.77 15.42
C ASP A 593 16.82 -5.84 15.85
N GLU A 594 16.45 -6.57 16.89
CA GLU A 594 17.41 -7.36 17.68
C GLU A 594 17.78 -8.72 17.08
N ASP A 595 17.14 -9.10 15.96
CA ASP A 595 17.52 -10.23 15.10
C ASP A 595 18.05 -9.78 13.70
N THR A 596 18.14 -8.46 13.43
CA THR A 596 18.48 -7.93 12.10
C THR A 596 19.98 -7.91 11.80
N ILE A 597 20.47 -9.06 11.32
CA ILE A 597 21.83 -9.24 10.78
C ILE A 597 22.04 -8.45 9.46
N SER A 598 20.96 -8.10 8.77
CA SER A 598 20.94 -7.39 7.48
C SER A 598 21.11 -5.88 7.63
N ARG A 599 22.19 -5.31 7.07
CA ARG A 599 22.53 -3.88 7.18
C ARG A 599 23.31 -3.35 5.98
N LEU A 600 23.09 -2.07 5.69
CA LEU A 600 23.94 -1.26 4.83
C LEU A 600 25.15 -0.74 5.63
N GLY A 601 26.29 -0.61 4.94
CA GLY A 601 27.51 0.00 5.48
C GLY A 601 28.18 -0.78 6.61
N GLY A 602 28.88 -0.05 7.49
CA GLY A 602 29.65 -0.62 8.60
C GLY A 602 30.86 -1.46 8.20
N GLN A 603 31.32 -2.29 9.14
CA GLN A 603 32.33 -3.34 8.90
C GLN A 603 31.64 -4.71 8.73
N PRO A 604 32.26 -5.67 8.00
CA PRO A 604 31.70 -7.01 7.85
C PRO A 604 31.70 -7.78 9.17
N ASP A 605 30.54 -8.33 9.52
CA ASP A 605 30.38 -9.30 10.60
C ASP A 605 30.27 -10.71 9.99
N TRP A 606 31.36 -11.46 10.12
CA TRP A 606 31.58 -12.74 9.45
C TRP A 606 30.70 -13.86 10.03
N LEU A 607 30.47 -14.91 9.22
CA LEU A 607 29.61 -16.03 9.62
C LEU A 607 30.13 -16.73 10.88
N ASN A 608 31.46 -16.85 10.98
CA ASN A 608 32.17 -17.19 12.21
C ASN A 608 33.24 -16.10 12.48
N PRO A 609 33.19 -15.38 13.62
CA PRO A 609 34.19 -14.38 13.99
C PRO A 609 35.64 -14.91 14.12
N GLU A 610 35.82 -16.20 14.42
CA GLU A 610 37.14 -16.84 14.51
C GLU A 610 37.70 -17.24 13.13
N LEU A 611 36.85 -17.33 12.10
CA LEU A 611 37.19 -17.70 10.73
C LEU A 611 36.63 -16.66 9.74
N PRO A 612 37.24 -15.46 9.66
CA PRO A 612 36.89 -14.45 8.68
C PRO A 612 37.25 -14.89 7.24
N ALA A 613 36.65 -14.24 6.25
CA ALA A 613 37.04 -14.44 4.86
C ALA A 613 38.48 -13.96 4.59
N SER A 614 39.18 -14.61 3.64
CA SER A 614 40.50 -14.18 3.17
C SER A 614 40.44 -12.76 2.60
N SER A 615 41.42 -11.90 2.95
CA SER A 615 41.47 -10.50 2.50
C SER A 615 41.38 -10.35 0.97
N ALA A 616 41.97 -11.28 0.22
CA ALA A 616 41.90 -11.36 -1.24
C ALA A 616 40.46 -11.42 -1.82
N LEU A 617 39.43 -11.73 -1.04
CA LEU A 617 38.02 -11.64 -1.46
C LEU A 617 37.44 -10.22 -1.33
N ALA A 618 37.94 -9.40 -0.39
CA ALA A 618 37.52 -8.02 -0.16
C ALA A 618 38.41 -6.97 -0.84
N CYS A 619 39.58 -7.34 -1.39
CA CYS A 619 40.42 -6.40 -2.15
C CYS A 619 39.85 -6.08 -3.54
N CYS A 620 40.07 -4.85 -4.01
CA CYS A 620 39.69 -4.39 -5.35
C CYS A 620 40.61 -4.98 -6.43
N LYS A 621 40.06 -5.54 -7.50
CA LYS A 621 40.84 -6.22 -8.58
C LYS A 621 41.64 -5.28 -9.49
N ILE A 622 41.64 -3.97 -9.22
CA ILE A 622 42.24 -2.92 -10.05
C ILE A 622 43.41 -2.26 -9.32
N CYS A 623 43.28 -2.01 -8.02
CA CYS A 623 44.26 -1.30 -7.20
C CYS A 623 44.79 -2.12 -6.01
N ASN A 624 44.23 -3.31 -5.77
CA ASN A 624 44.58 -4.27 -4.72
C ASN A 624 44.37 -3.81 -3.26
N ASP A 625 43.93 -2.58 -3.01
CA ASP A 625 43.50 -2.14 -1.68
C ASP A 625 42.18 -2.81 -1.24
N ILE A 626 41.97 -2.87 0.07
CA ILE A 626 40.75 -3.34 0.72
C ILE A 626 39.58 -2.42 0.38
N MET A 627 38.42 -3.01 0.08
CA MET A 627 37.17 -2.29 -0.21
C MET A 627 36.32 -2.07 1.04
N VAL A 628 35.40 -1.10 1.00
CA VAL A 628 34.38 -0.91 2.04
C VAL A 628 33.16 -1.77 1.77
N GLN A 629 32.44 -2.14 2.83
CA GLN A 629 31.15 -2.81 2.73
C GLN A 629 30.06 -1.81 2.30
N LEU A 630 29.21 -2.23 1.36
CA LEU A 630 27.97 -1.53 1.00
C LEU A 630 26.76 -2.22 1.64
N LEU A 631 26.71 -3.56 1.59
CA LEU A 631 25.60 -4.38 2.08
C LEU A 631 26.15 -5.65 2.75
N GLN A 632 25.57 -5.99 3.90
CA GLN A 632 25.59 -7.29 4.54
C GLN A 632 24.13 -7.76 4.64
N LEU A 633 23.82 -8.96 4.17
CA LEU A 633 22.45 -9.49 4.13
C LEU A 633 22.41 -10.91 4.70
N ASN A 634 21.47 -11.21 5.60
CA ASN A 634 21.14 -12.61 5.89
C ASN A 634 20.30 -13.19 4.75
N GLY A 635 20.70 -14.35 4.22
CA GLY A 635 20.10 -14.96 3.03
C GLY A 635 19.54 -16.35 3.27
N GLU A 636 19.32 -16.76 4.53
CA GLU A 636 18.84 -18.08 4.90
C GLU A 636 17.54 -18.48 4.17
N LEU A 637 17.55 -19.66 3.54
CA LEU A 637 16.41 -20.21 2.79
C LEU A 637 16.13 -21.66 3.26
N PRO A 638 15.66 -21.86 4.51
CA PRO A 638 15.56 -23.18 5.13
C PRO A 638 14.65 -24.16 4.37
N GLU A 639 13.68 -23.66 3.60
CA GLU A 639 12.81 -24.49 2.75
C GLU A 639 13.55 -25.10 1.54
N ARG A 640 14.58 -24.42 1.03
CA ARG A 640 15.33 -24.82 -0.17
C ARG A 640 16.68 -25.47 0.18
N PHE A 641 17.33 -24.98 1.22
CA PHE A 641 18.65 -25.41 1.69
C PHE A 641 18.60 -25.69 3.20
N PRO A 642 17.87 -26.75 3.64
CA PRO A 642 17.69 -27.05 5.06
C PRO A 642 19.03 -27.36 5.74
N GLY A 643 19.37 -26.55 6.75
CA GLY A 643 20.62 -26.67 7.50
C GLY A 643 21.81 -25.88 6.93
N HIS A 644 21.60 -24.99 5.95
CA HIS A 644 22.60 -24.02 5.50
C HIS A 644 22.40 -22.66 6.22
N GLU A 645 23.38 -22.22 7.01
CA GLU A 645 23.48 -20.81 7.43
C GLU A 645 24.26 -20.05 6.34
N ARG A 646 23.72 -18.93 5.84
CA ARG A 646 24.27 -18.26 4.67
C ARG A 646 24.01 -16.75 4.62
N ARG A 647 25.08 -15.97 4.48
CA ARG A 647 25.09 -14.49 4.43
C ARG A 647 25.76 -13.98 3.16
N LEU A 648 25.26 -12.88 2.60
CA LEU A 648 25.83 -12.18 1.45
C LEU A 648 26.50 -10.88 1.88
N TYR A 649 27.64 -10.58 1.26
CA TYR A 649 28.42 -9.36 1.50
C TYR A 649 28.73 -8.70 0.16
N VAL A 650 28.46 -7.40 0.02
CA VAL A 650 28.79 -6.60 -1.17
C VAL A 650 29.81 -5.54 -0.78
N PHE A 651 30.93 -5.49 -1.51
CA PHE A 651 32.05 -4.59 -1.24
C PHE A 651 32.36 -3.71 -2.46
N ALA A 652 32.76 -2.46 -2.24
CA ALA A 652 33.13 -1.50 -3.29
C ALA A 652 34.39 -0.66 -2.99
N CYS A 653 35.12 -0.32 -4.04
CA CYS A 653 36.32 0.50 -3.96
C CYS A 653 35.98 2.00 -3.94
N ARG A 654 36.41 2.72 -2.88
CA ARG A 654 36.18 4.17 -2.75
C ARG A 654 36.98 5.05 -3.74
N ARG A 655 38.02 4.52 -4.41
CA ARG A 655 38.84 5.31 -5.36
C ARG A 655 38.05 5.60 -6.64
N SER A 656 37.80 6.87 -6.93
CA SER A 656 37.11 7.34 -8.15
C SER A 656 37.75 6.81 -9.45
N THR A 657 39.08 6.68 -9.50
CA THR A 657 39.82 6.07 -10.63
C THR A 657 39.54 4.57 -10.87
N CYS A 658 38.91 3.89 -9.92
CA CYS A 658 38.54 2.47 -10.01
C CYS A 658 37.06 2.24 -10.33
N ARG A 659 36.19 3.26 -10.19
CA ARG A 659 34.77 3.18 -10.57
C ARG A 659 34.58 2.87 -12.06
N ARG A 660 33.39 2.40 -12.43
CA ARG A 660 32.99 2.07 -13.82
C ARG A 660 33.89 1.02 -14.50
N LYS A 661 34.64 0.23 -13.72
CA LYS A 661 35.52 -0.87 -14.17
C LYS A 661 35.13 -2.19 -13.48
N GLN A 662 35.26 -3.30 -14.21
CA GLN A 662 34.91 -4.63 -13.68
C GLN A 662 35.83 -5.02 -12.51
N GLY A 663 35.25 -5.52 -11.40
CA GLY A 663 35.99 -5.90 -10.19
C GLY A 663 36.30 -4.74 -9.22
N SER A 664 35.70 -3.56 -9.45
CA SER A 664 35.64 -2.44 -8.49
C SER A 664 34.54 -2.58 -7.43
N ILE A 665 33.54 -3.43 -7.73
CA ILE A 665 32.53 -3.94 -6.80
C ILE A 665 32.57 -5.46 -6.88
N ARG A 666 32.46 -6.17 -5.75
CA ARG A 666 32.47 -7.63 -5.66
C ARG A 666 31.42 -8.11 -4.67
N ALA A 667 30.84 -9.29 -4.92
CA ALA A 667 29.92 -9.96 -4.01
C ALA A 667 30.54 -11.26 -3.48
N VAL A 668 30.37 -11.53 -2.18
CA VAL A 668 30.88 -12.73 -1.50
C VAL A 668 29.71 -13.39 -0.77
N ARG A 669 29.54 -14.70 -0.95
CA ARG A 669 28.61 -15.54 -0.18
C ARG A 669 29.41 -16.36 0.83
N GLY A 670 29.10 -16.21 2.12
CA GLY A 670 29.57 -17.11 3.18
C GLY A 670 28.50 -18.16 3.48
N VAL A 671 28.88 -19.44 3.57
CA VAL A 671 27.98 -20.55 3.94
C VAL A 671 28.63 -21.49 4.93
N SER A 672 27.88 -21.88 5.96
CA SER A 672 28.16 -23.05 6.81
C SER A 672 27.02 -24.07 6.63
N ILE A 673 27.37 -25.33 6.38
CA ILE A 673 26.39 -26.42 6.26
C ILE A 673 26.43 -27.25 7.54
N SER A 674 25.33 -27.35 8.27
CA SER A 674 25.25 -28.07 9.55
C SER A 674 25.52 -29.58 9.38
N LYS A 675 26.07 -30.20 10.43
CA LYS A 675 26.51 -31.60 10.41
C LYS A 675 25.36 -32.62 10.27
N ASP A 676 24.13 -32.18 10.54
CA ASP A 676 22.90 -32.98 10.43
C ASP A 676 22.09 -32.70 9.15
N ALA A 677 22.60 -31.86 8.23
CA ALA A 677 21.89 -31.47 7.02
C ALA A 677 21.66 -32.66 6.06
N PRO A 678 20.45 -32.82 5.48
CA PRO A 678 20.14 -33.92 4.57
C PRO A 678 20.84 -33.76 3.22
N THR A 679 21.54 -34.79 2.75
CA THR A 679 22.30 -34.74 1.49
C THR A 679 21.38 -34.76 0.27
N VAL A 680 21.13 -33.57 -0.30
CA VAL A 680 20.32 -33.36 -1.51
C VAL A 680 21.05 -33.93 -2.75
N GLY A 681 20.98 -35.25 -2.97
CA GLY A 681 21.71 -35.85 -4.10
C GLY A 681 21.67 -37.37 -4.33
N ALA A 682 20.79 -38.15 -3.68
CA ALA A 682 20.79 -39.62 -3.81
C ALA A 682 19.45 -40.21 -4.28
N LYS A 683 19.39 -40.72 -5.53
CA LYS A 683 18.23 -41.50 -6.03
C LYS A 683 18.23 -42.92 -5.46
N LYS A 684 17.13 -43.32 -4.81
CA LYS A 684 16.66 -44.72 -4.74
C LYS A 684 15.15 -44.79 -4.94
N ALA A 685 14.66 -45.97 -5.33
CA ALA A 685 13.27 -46.22 -5.73
C ALA A 685 12.64 -47.32 -4.86
N GLU A 686 11.47 -47.82 -5.28
CA GLU A 686 10.67 -48.92 -4.68
C GLU A 686 9.86 -48.51 -3.42
N THR A 687 8.66 -49.03 -3.14
CA THR A 687 7.78 -49.98 -3.87
C THR A 687 6.27 -49.68 -3.64
N LYS A 688 5.34 -50.45 -4.26
CA LYS A 688 3.86 -50.32 -4.14
C LYS A 688 3.20 -51.71 -4.25
N ALA A 689 1.97 -52.00 -3.81
CA ALA A 689 0.96 -51.19 -3.09
C ALA A 689 0.62 -51.84 -1.71
N PRO A 690 -0.55 -52.43 -1.34
CA PRO A 690 -1.83 -52.69 -2.05
C PRO A 690 -3.00 -51.76 -1.65
N LYS A 691 -4.13 -51.85 -2.38
CA LYS A 691 -5.39 -51.11 -2.13
C LYS A 691 -6.41 -51.90 -1.29
N ARG A 692 -7.46 -51.22 -0.81
CA ARG A 692 -8.83 -51.75 -0.68
C ARG A 692 -9.80 -50.91 -1.55
N THR A 693 -10.98 -51.46 -1.84
CA THR A 693 -11.94 -50.96 -2.84
C THR A 693 -13.36 -50.82 -2.24
N VAL A 694 -14.38 -50.74 -3.10
CA VAL A 694 -15.84 -50.60 -2.92
C VAL A 694 -16.36 -49.19 -3.26
N GLU A 695 -17.26 -49.00 -4.24
CA GLU A 695 -17.35 -49.47 -5.65
C GLU A 695 -18.50 -48.68 -6.36
N GLU A 696 -18.49 -48.56 -7.69
CA GLU A 696 -19.63 -48.02 -8.50
C GLU A 696 -19.75 -48.78 -9.85
N GLU A 697 -20.95 -48.86 -10.45
CA GLU A 697 -21.34 -49.94 -11.40
C GLU A 697 -22.08 -49.42 -12.70
N PRO A 698 -22.42 -50.24 -13.74
CA PRO A 698 -21.64 -50.21 -14.99
C PRO A 698 -22.47 -50.22 -16.32
N LYS A 699 -21.77 -50.16 -17.48
CA LYS A 699 -22.15 -50.63 -18.85
C LYS A 699 -21.04 -50.28 -19.87
N LYS A 700 -20.85 -50.93 -21.05
CA LYS A 700 -20.96 -52.36 -21.43
C LYS A 700 -20.32 -52.59 -22.84
N ASN A 701 -19.31 -53.46 -22.92
CA ASN A 701 -18.92 -54.39 -24.02
C ASN A 701 -18.88 -54.04 -25.54
N ASP A 702 -17.82 -54.61 -26.17
CA ASP A 702 -17.68 -55.22 -27.52
C ASP A 702 -17.60 -54.38 -28.82
N GLY A 703 -16.66 -54.76 -29.72
CA GLY A 703 -16.61 -54.36 -31.15
C GLY A 703 -15.23 -53.90 -31.68
N PRO A 704 -14.65 -54.46 -32.77
CA PRO A 704 -13.29 -54.15 -33.21
C PRO A 704 -13.13 -53.29 -34.48
N GLY A 705 -12.20 -52.33 -34.44
CA GLY A 705 -11.16 -52.13 -35.45
C GLY A 705 -11.48 -51.41 -36.78
N LEU A 706 -11.03 -50.17 -36.91
CA LEU A 706 -10.49 -49.62 -38.17
C LEU A 706 -9.51 -48.46 -37.87
N GLY A 707 -8.30 -48.48 -38.43
CA GLY A 707 -7.33 -47.38 -38.26
C GLY A 707 -5.86 -47.76 -38.52
N SER A 708 -5.40 -48.90 -37.99
CA SER A 708 -4.04 -49.43 -38.17
C SER A 708 -3.70 -49.91 -39.60
N ALA A 709 -4.57 -49.61 -40.58
CA ALA A 709 -4.44 -49.99 -41.98
C ALA A 709 -4.20 -48.81 -42.94
N LEU A 710 -4.17 -47.56 -42.45
CA LEU A 710 -3.98 -46.38 -43.30
C LEU A 710 -2.54 -45.83 -43.33
N PHE A 711 -1.79 -45.88 -42.21
CA PHE A 711 -0.42 -45.35 -42.13
C PHE A 711 0.47 -46.16 -41.14
N GLY A 712 0.78 -47.44 -41.45
CA GLY A 712 1.79 -48.23 -40.71
C GLY A 712 3.22 -47.98 -41.22
N GLY A 713 4.32 -48.42 -40.57
CA GLY A 713 4.53 -49.09 -39.27
C GLY A 713 5.71 -48.41 -38.52
N GLY A 714 6.25 -48.86 -37.38
CA GLY A 714 6.53 -50.23 -36.91
C GLY A 714 7.89 -50.73 -37.43
N GLY A 715 8.91 -51.10 -36.64
CA GLY A 715 9.10 -51.11 -35.18
C GLY A 715 10.41 -51.86 -34.78
N GLY A 716 10.82 -51.82 -33.50
CA GLY A 716 12.04 -52.49 -32.97
C GLY A 716 13.35 -51.69 -33.16
N GLY A 717 14.44 -51.85 -32.40
CA GLY A 717 14.79 -52.85 -31.36
C GLY A 717 15.68 -53.99 -31.92
N SER A 718 16.86 -54.33 -31.39
CA SER A 718 17.61 -53.85 -30.20
C SER A 718 19.12 -54.20 -30.27
N SER A 719 19.90 -53.81 -29.25
CA SER A 719 21.10 -54.51 -28.69
C SER A 719 22.35 -54.81 -29.56
N GLY A 720 23.51 -54.30 -29.11
CA GLY A 720 24.51 -55.21 -28.48
C GLY A 720 25.86 -55.51 -29.17
N ALA A 721 26.89 -54.68 -28.88
CA ALA A 721 28.30 -55.05 -28.64
C ALA A 721 29.15 -55.87 -29.67
N ALA A 722 30.02 -55.12 -30.38
CA ALA A 722 31.49 -55.28 -30.49
C ALA A 722 32.19 -56.51 -31.13
N ASN A 723 32.95 -56.21 -32.20
CA ASN A 723 34.32 -56.70 -32.57
C ASN A 723 34.53 -58.20 -32.91
N PRO A 724 35.41 -58.57 -33.89
CA PRO A 724 36.83 -58.16 -33.92
C PRO A 724 37.49 -57.93 -35.32
N PHE A 725 38.82 -57.76 -35.31
CA PHE A 725 39.74 -57.55 -36.44
C PHE A 725 39.58 -58.47 -37.66
N ALA A 726 39.67 -57.90 -38.87
CA ALA A 726 40.70 -58.24 -39.88
C ALA A 726 40.66 -57.28 -41.09
N SER A 727 41.79 -57.13 -41.79
CA SER A 727 41.96 -56.25 -42.95
C SER A 727 42.21 -57.02 -44.26
N ASN A 728 41.71 -56.49 -45.38
CA ASN A 728 42.31 -56.54 -46.74
C ASN A 728 41.32 -55.84 -47.71
N ALA A 729 41.64 -55.30 -48.88
CA ALA A 729 42.84 -54.88 -49.62
C ALA A 729 42.40 -54.90 -51.10
N ASN A 730 42.60 -53.83 -51.88
CA ASN A 730 42.20 -53.81 -53.30
C ASN A 730 43.21 -54.54 -54.20
N PRO A 731 42.74 -55.31 -55.21
CA PRO A 731 43.52 -55.53 -56.43
C PRO A 731 42.68 -55.48 -57.74
N PHE A 732 43.28 -54.92 -58.81
CA PHE A 732 42.78 -54.86 -60.22
C PHE A 732 41.43 -54.15 -60.46
N SER A 733 41.28 -53.03 -61.19
CA SER A 733 42.04 -52.30 -62.23
C SER A 733 41.86 -52.75 -63.70
N THR A 734 41.29 -51.85 -64.52
CA THR A 734 41.72 -51.42 -65.89
C THR A 734 40.63 -50.54 -66.55
N GLY A 735 41.01 -49.58 -67.41
CA GLY A 735 40.06 -48.81 -68.26
C GLY A 735 40.17 -47.26 -68.19
N ALA A 736 40.91 -46.67 -69.12
CA ALA A 736 40.99 -45.22 -69.43
C ALA A 736 40.83 -45.07 -70.99
N PRO A 737 40.85 -43.89 -71.68
CA PRO A 737 41.60 -42.65 -71.36
C PRO A 737 40.97 -41.31 -71.83
N SER A 738 41.80 -40.25 -71.95
CA SER A 738 41.65 -38.98 -72.71
C SER A 738 40.86 -37.81 -72.07
N SER A 739 41.08 -36.53 -72.45
CA SER A 739 42.32 -35.70 -72.42
C SER A 739 42.04 -34.23 -72.82
N SER A 740 42.79 -33.27 -72.27
CA SER A 740 42.69 -31.82 -72.57
C SER A 740 43.31 -31.40 -73.94
N PRO A 741 42.99 -30.19 -74.43
CA PRO A 741 44.00 -29.13 -74.65
C PRO A 741 43.48 -27.73 -74.19
N PHE A 742 44.22 -26.59 -74.18
CA PHE A 742 45.42 -26.13 -74.90
C PHE A 742 46.43 -25.37 -74.00
N SER A 743 47.58 -24.95 -74.54
CA SER A 743 48.79 -24.50 -73.79
C SER A 743 49.44 -23.20 -74.28
N ASN A 744 50.35 -22.64 -73.45
CA ASN A 744 51.67 -21.97 -73.76
C ASN A 744 51.97 -20.77 -72.81
N ALA A 745 53.20 -20.30 -72.54
CA ALA A 745 54.57 -20.85 -72.59
C ALA A 745 55.58 -19.80 -71.98
N ALA A 746 56.90 -20.01 -72.17
CA ALA A 746 58.02 -19.01 -72.13
C ALA A 746 58.71 -18.69 -70.74
N PRO A 747 60.02 -18.34 -70.69
CA PRO A 747 60.99 -19.13 -69.87
C PRO A 747 62.05 -18.34 -69.03
N SER A 748 63.19 -18.97 -68.69
CA SER A 748 64.07 -18.74 -67.50
C SER A 748 65.61 -18.68 -67.73
N SER A 749 66.41 -18.17 -66.76
CA SER A 749 67.85 -18.54 -66.54
C SER A 749 68.42 -18.11 -65.14
N ASN A 750 69.44 -18.82 -64.57
CA ASN A 750 69.99 -18.62 -63.19
C ASN A 750 71.32 -19.41 -62.87
N PRO A 751 72.38 -18.84 -62.20
CA PRO A 751 73.60 -19.59 -61.79
C PRO A 751 74.36 -19.25 -60.45
N PHE A 752 74.72 -20.29 -59.66
CA PHE A 752 75.99 -20.54 -58.89
C PHE A 752 76.36 -19.70 -57.61
N SER A 753 77.45 -19.99 -56.85
CA SER A 753 77.59 -21.09 -55.82
C SER A 753 78.93 -21.16 -55.01
N LYS A 754 78.86 -21.46 -53.68
CA LYS A 754 79.84 -22.22 -52.82
C LYS A 754 81.24 -21.62 -52.42
N PRO A 755 82.11 -22.23 -51.54
CA PRO A 755 82.18 -23.57 -50.85
C PRO A 755 81.97 -23.50 -49.29
N THR A 756 82.52 -24.25 -48.27
CA THR A 756 83.60 -25.29 -48.03
C THR A 756 83.34 -26.06 -46.67
N ALA A 757 84.12 -27.10 -46.24
CA ALA A 757 83.85 -27.89 -44.98
C ALA A 757 85.02 -28.77 -44.36
N GLU A 758 84.78 -29.35 -43.15
CA GLU A 758 85.32 -30.62 -42.50
C GLU A 758 86.80 -30.77 -41.95
N PRO A 759 87.21 -31.84 -41.19
CA PRO A 759 86.67 -32.47 -39.93
C PRO A 759 87.73 -33.05 -38.90
N GLN A 760 87.37 -33.54 -37.67
CA GLN A 760 88.02 -34.68 -36.91
C GLN A 760 87.39 -35.07 -35.51
N GLN A 761 87.88 -36.16 -34.85
CA GLN A 761 87.45 -36.86 -33.58
C GLN A 761 88.59 -36.90 -32.50
N PRO A 762 88.52 -37.48 -31.24
CA PRO A 762 87.55 -38.38 -30.51
C PRO A 762 87.26 -37.90 -29.03
N GLU A 763 86.90 -38.63 -27.93
CA GLU A 763 86.67 -40.08 -27.61
C GLU A 763 85.58 -40.41 -26.51
N GLN A 764 85.92 -40.67 -25.21
CA GLN A 764 85.09 -41.46 -24.24
C GLN A 764 84.79 -40.86 -22.83
N LYS A 765 83.62 -41.25 -22.29
CA LYS A 765 83.21 -41.57 -20.87
C LYS A 765 82.51 -40.55 -19.91
N LYS A 766 81.18 -40.79 -19.80
CA LYS A 766 80.34 -41.03 -18.59
C LYS A 766 79.66 -39.86 -17.81
N ALA A 767 78.38 -40.13 -17.50
CA ALA A 767 77.46 -39.55 -16.49
C ALA A 767 76.88 -38.13 -16.76
N GLU A 768 75.59 -37.85 -16.49
CA GLU A 768 74.35 -38.69 -16.59
C GLU A 768 73.14 -37.72 -16.60
N ASP A 769 72.06 -38.06 -17.31
CA ASP A 769 71.09 -37.08 -17.85
C ASP A 769 70.01 -36.57 -16.88
N PRO A 770 69.39 -35.42 -17.21
CA PRO A 770 67.98 -35.50 -17.63
C PRO A 770 67.55 -34.51 -18.73
N ALA A 771 66.68 -34.95 -19.65
CA ALA A 771 65.42 -34.29 -20.05
C ALA A 771 64.84 -34.82 -21.38
N GLU A 772 63.51 -34.96 -21.46
CA GLU A 772 62.68 -34.74 -22.65
C GLU A 772 61.18 -34.70 -22.22
N SER A 773 60.24 -34.04 -22.90
CA SER A 773 60.29 -33.44 -24.25
C SER A 773 59.42 -32.17 -24.41
N LEU A 774 60.04 -31.15 -25.03
CA LEU A 774 59.57 -30.21 -26.09
C LEU A 774 58.19 -29.48 -26.06
N PRO A 775 58.07 -28.31 -26.73
CA PRO A 775 56.98 -27.34 -26.51
C PRO A 775 55.78 -27.43 -27.47
N LYS A 776 54.70 -26.72 -27.12
CA LYS A 776 53.44 -26.57 -27.87
C LYS A 776 53.44 -25.34 -28.79
N THR A 777 52.52 -25.32 -29.76
CA THR A 777 52.47 -24.32 -30.85
C THR A 777 51.45 -23.20 -30.63
N PHE A 778 51.55 -22.13 -31.44
CA PHE A 778 50.75 -20.89 -31.39
C PHE A 778 49.21 -21.09 -31.48
N ALA A 779 48.74 -22.28 -31.85
CA ALA A 779 47.31 -22.63 -31.84
C ALA A 779 46.76 -22.84 -30.42
N GLU A 780 47.58 -23.22 -29.43
CA GLU A 780 47.12 -23.42 -28.05
C GLU A 780 46.86 -22.10 -27.31
N THR A 781 47.50 -21.02 -27.73
CA THR A 781 47.29 -19.66 -27.17
C THR A 781 45.96 -19.00 -27.56
N LEU A 782 45.10 -19.67 -28.34
CA LEU A 782 43.83 -19.11 -28.84
C LEU A 782 42.59 -19.99 -28.57
N ASN A 783 42.63 -20.88 -27.57
CA ASN A 783 41.46 -21.68 -27.16
C ASN A 783 40.67 -21.02 -26.00
N LEU A 784 39.94 -19.96 -26.31
CA LEU A 784 38.99 -19.29 -25.40
C LEU A 784 37.70 -20.12 -25.19
N ASN A 785 37.80 -21.31 -24.60
CA ASN A 785 36.66 -22.05 -24.02
C ASN A 785 37.11 -23.24 -23.15
N ASN A 786 37.77 -22.99 -22.01
CA ASN A 786 37.99 -24.02 -20.98
C ASN A 786 38.02 -23.44 -19.55
N PRO A 787 36.96 -23.65 -18.74
CA PRO A 787 36.95 -23.36 -17.30
C PRO A 787 37.22 -24.60 -16.41
N GLN A 788 37.84 -25.67 -16.92
CA GLN A 788 38.44 -26.71 -16.06
C GLN A 788 39.84 -26.26 -15.59
N ALA A 789 39.86 -25.39 -14.57
CA ALA A 789 41.06 -25.16 -13.78
C ALA A 789 41.42 -26.42 -12.98
N SER A 790 42.69 -26.81 -13.01
CA SER A 790 43.21 -28.00 -12.31
C SER A 790 43.15 -27.84 -10.79
N SER A 791 42.90 -28.95 -10.09
CA SER A 791 42.87 -29.00 -8.63
C SER A 791 44.29 -28.94 -8.03
N GLY A 792 44.77 -27.74 -7.76
CA GLY A 792 45.77 -27.52 -6.72
C GLY A 792 45.11 -27.33 -5.35
N THR A 793 45.84 -27.63 -4.27
CA THR A 793 45.49 -27.15 -2.92
C THR A 793 45.39 -25.61 -2.96
N PRO A 794 44.36 -24.97 -2.36
CA PRO A 794 44.31 -23.51 -2.33
C PRO A 794 45.55 -22.93 -1.64
N PRO A 795 46.03 -21.74 -2.05
CA PRO A 795 47.03 -21.01 -1.28
C PRO A 795 46.50 -20.77 0.14
N PRO A 796 47.38 -20.71 1.17
CA PRO A 796 46.95 -20.43 2.53
C PRO A 796 46.18 -19.09 2.56
N PRO A 797 45.05 -19.01 3.29
CA PRO A 797 44.24 -17.79 3.31
C PRO A 797 45.05 -16.63 3.88
N GLU A 798 44.98 -15.49 3.22
CA GLU A 798 45.57 -14.26 3.73
C GLU A 798 44.78 -13.81 4.98
N PRO A 799 45.46 -13.47 6.10
CA PRO A 799 44.79 -13.11 7.33
C PRO A 799 44.05 -11.77 7.18
N TRP A 800 42.87 -11.67 7.80
CA TRP A 800 42.11 -10.42 7.79
C TRP A 800 42.90 -9.31 8.52
N PRO A 801 43.02 -8.10 7.94
CA PRO A 801 43.83 -7.02 8.50
C PRO A 801 43.25 -6.44 9.80
N PRO A 802 44.09 -5.87 10.68
CA PRO A 802 43.63 -5.21 11.90
C PRO A 802 42.81 -3.93 11.58
N ALA A 803 41.97 -3.51 12.52
CA ALA A 803 41.01 -2.42 12.32
C ALA A 803 41.65 -1.10 11.83
N ASP A 804 42.85 -0.77 12.30
CA ASP A 804 43.59 0.45 11.91
C ASP A 804 44.04 0.47 10.44
N ALA A 805 44.03 -0.69 9.76
CA ALA A 805 44.39 -0.85 8.36
C ALA A 805 43.16 -0.96 7.43
N LEU A 806 41.94 -0.90 7.97
CA LEU A 806 40.71 -0.90 7.19
C LEU A 806 40.35 0.53 6.71
N PRO A 807 39.76 0.67 5.50
CA PRO A 807 39.22 1.95 5.05
C PRO A 807 38.05 2.42 5.93
N LYS A 808 37.84 3.75 6.04
CA LYS A 808 36.69 4.33 6.76
C LYS A 808 35.38 3.77 6.19
N ALA A 809 34.67 3.02 7.03
CA ALA A 809 33.35 2.48 6.73
C ALA A 809 32.30 3.58 6.55
N TYR A 810 31.23 3.26 5.84
CA TYR A 810 29.99 4.05 5.80
C TYR A 810 29.20 3.90 7.12
N PRO A 811 28.31 4.87 7.45
CA PRO A 811 27.33 4.72 8.53
C PRO A 811 26.55 3.40 8.42
N ILE A 812 25.98 2.96 9.55
CA ILE A 812 25.20 1.72 9.62
C ILE A 812 23.72 2.06 9.62
N SER A 813 23.03 1.72 8.53
CA SER A 813 21.58 1.62 8.48
C SER A 813 21.19 0.14 8.39
N TYR A 814 20.26 -0.30 9.23
CA TYR A 814 19.72 -1.66 9.27
C TYR A 814 18.57 -1.79 8.27
N LEU A 815 18.31 -3.01 7.82
CA LEU A 815 17.16 -3.30 6.95
C LEU A 815 16.01 -3.81 7.83
N ALA A 816 15.13 -2.91 8.24
CA ALA A 816 14.11 -3.16 9.26
C ALA A 816 12.78 -3.63 8.66
N ASP A 817 12.24 -2.84 7.71
CA ASP A 817 10.95 -3.12 7.08
C ASP A 817 11.15 -3.93 5.79
N ALA A 818 10.35 -4.99 5.64
CA ALA A 818 10.47 -5.98 4.58
C ALA A 818 9.08 -6.33 4.03
N GLU A 819 8.69 -5.67 2.93
CA GLU A 819 7.36 -5.76 2.33
C GLU A 819 7.44 -6.36 0.92
N PHE A 820 6.40 -7.07 0.48
CA PHE A 820 6.34 -7.55 -0.91
C PHE A 820 6.01 -6.41 -1.87
N GLU A 821 6.64 -6.36 -3.04
CA GLU A 821 6.34 -5.37 -4.08
C GLU A 821 4.90 -5.55 -4.56
N THR A 822 4.02 -4.68 -4.06
CA THR A 822 2.66 -4.43 -4.53
C THR A 822 2.69 -3.59 -5.80
N LEU A 823 1.75 -3.85 -6.71
CA LEU A 823 1.71 -3.21 -8.02
C LEU A 823 0.31 -2.76 -8.40
N ASP A 824 0.23 -1.51 -8.85
CA ASP A 824 -0.90 -1.03 -9.66
C ASP A 824 -1.02 -1.87 -10.95
N PRO A 825 -2.25 -2.16 -11.43
CA PRO A 825 -2.44 -2.91 -12.66
C PRO A 825 -1.91 -2.15 -13.88
N GLU A 826 -0.87 -2.67 -14.53
CA GLU A 826 -0.17 -2.00 -15.63
C GLU A 826 -1.14 -1.62 -16.78
N PRO A 827 -1.20 -0.34 -17.20
CA PRO A 827 -2.07 0.08 -18.30
C PRO A 827 -1.66 -0.62 -19.61
N MET A 828 -2.65 -1.11 -20.37
CA MET A 828 -2.39 -1.91 -21.57
C MET A 828 -1.42 -1.22 -22.54
N PRO A 829 -0.36 -1.90 -22.99
CA PRO A 829 0.66 -1.27 -23.85
C PRO A 829 0.07 -0.82 -25.20
N VAL A 830 0.42 0.39 -25.59
CA VAL A 830 0.06 0.99 -26.88
C VAL A 830 0.77 0.22 -28.01
N PRO A 831 0.07 -0.19 -29.09
CA PRO A 831 0.69 -0.98 -30.15
C PRO A 831 1.70 -0.14 -30.97
N GLN A 832 2.87 -0.73 -31.24
CA GLN A 832 4.05 -0.11 -31.89
C GLN A 832 3.83 0.39 -33.35
N ASN A 833 2.60 0.39 -33.85
CA ASN A 833 2.23 0.87 -35.19
C ASN A 833 1.61 2.28 -35.17
N ALA A 834 1.46 2.92 -34.00
CA ALA A 834 0.95 4.28 -33.86
C ALA A 834 2.01 5.33 -34.27
N ARG A 835 2.20 5.51 -35.57
CA ARG A 835 3.09 6.54 -36.13
C ARG A 835 2.30 7.83 -36.33
N MET A 836 2.42 8.77 -35.39
CA MET A 836 1.91 10.12 -35.59
C MET A 836 2.80 10.87 -36.60
N GLU A 837 2.18 11.52 -37.58
CA GLU A 837 2.86 12.44 -38.49
C GLU A 837 2.89 13.83 -37.85
N ILE A 838 4.04 14.51 -37.90
CA ILE A 838 4.24 15.83 -37.29
C ILE A 838 4.07 16.87 -38.40
N ASP A 839 2.87 17.45 -38.50
CA ASP A 839 2.65 18.66 -39.30
C ASP A 839 3.29 19.87 -38.62
N ASN A 840 3.88 20.76 -39.42
CA ASN A 840 4.82 21.79 -38.96
C ASN A 840 4.38 23.20 -39.39
N GLU A 841 3.34 23.73 -38.75
CA GLU A 841 3.03 25.16 -38.73
C GLU A 841 2.82 25.65 -37.29
N GLY A 842 3.38 26.82 -36.95
CA GLY A 842 3.65 27.20 -35.56
C GLY A 842 2.70 28.23 -34.94
N GLY A 843 2.44 28.08 -33.64
CA GLY A 843 1.85 29.10 -32.77
C GLY A 843 2.49 29.03 -31.38
N ALA A 844 3.00 30.15 -30.86
CA ALA A 844 3.78 30.16 -29.61
C ALA A 844 2.87 30.27 -28.37
N GLY A 845 2.91 29.28 -27.48
CA GLY A 845 2.13 29.30 -26.22
C GLY A 845 2.15 28.02 -25.39
N ALA A 846 3.25 27.27 -25.35
CA ALA A 846 3.32 26.00 -24.62
C ALA A 846 3.54 26.18 -23.11
N THR A 847 2.78 25.45 -22.29
CA THR A 847 2.92 25.42 -20.82
C THR A 847 2.83 24.01 -20.25
N GLY A 848 3.91 23.53 -19.62
CA GLY A 848 3.91 22.38 -18.71
C GLY A 848 3.86 21.00 -19.37
N GLY A 849 2.80 20.69 -20.13
CA GLY A 849 2.51 19.34 -20.63
C GLY A 849 3.48 18.85 -21.70
N ASP A 850 3.52 19.53 -22.84
CA ASP A 850 4.16 19.03 -24.09
C ASP A 850 5.66 18.73 -23.95
N ILE A 851 6.34 19.35 -22.99
CA ILE A 851 7.75 19.10 -22.70
C ILE A 851 7.94 17.68 -22.13
N LYS A 852 6.99 17.17 -21.34
CA LYS A 852 7.05 15.84 -20.72
C LYS A 852 6.94 14.74 -21.77
N ASP A 853 5.91 14.79 -22.61
CA ASP A 853 5.66 13.80 -23.66
C ASP A 853 6.78 13.78 -24.73
N VAL A 854 7.32 14.96 -25.09
CA VAL A 854 8.47 15.06 -26.01
C VAL A 854 9.75 14.52 -25.35
N PHE A 855 9.97 14.75 -24.06
CA PHE A 855 11.10 14.20 -23.31
C PHE A 855 11.01 12.68 -23.13
N GLU A 856 9.82 12.16 -22.79
CA GLU A 856 9.54 10.72 -22.67
C GLU A 856 9.78 9.97 -23.99
N SER A 857 9.50 10.59 -25.13
CA SER A 857 9.79 10.02 -26.46
C SER A 857 11.29 9.74 -26.73
N SER A 858 12.20 10.23 -25.87
CA SER A 858 13.65 10.10 -26.01
C SER A 858 14.30 9.03 -25.12
N MET A 859 13.58 8.44 -24.16
CA MET A 859 14.13 7.51 -23.16
C MET A 859 13.90 6.02 -23.50
N ASP A 860 14.76 5.13 -23.01
CA ASP A 860 14.58 3.68 -23.14
C ASP A 860 13.36 3.24 -22.30
N ALA A 861 12.40 2.56 -22.90
CA ALA A 861 11.23 1.99 -22.21
C ALA A 861 11.61 1.01 -21.08
N VAL A 862 12.85 0.52 -21.06
CA VAL A 862 13.44 -0.22 -19.93
C VAL A 862 13.70 0.70 -18.74
N PHE A 863 14.32 1.85 -19.00
CA PHE A 863 14.56 2.86 -17.98
C PHE A 863 13.25 3.46 -17.47
N GLN A 864 12.24 3.65 -18.35
CA GLN A 864 10.90 4.05 -17.93
C GLN A 864 10.29 3.02 -16.96
N LYS A 865 10.27 1.72 -17.31
CA LYS A 865 9.78 0.67 -16.39
C LYS A 865 10.60 0.58 -15.09
N PHE A 866 11.90 0.88 -15.12
CA PHE A 866 12.72 1.00 -13.90
C PHE A 866 12.27 2.19 -13.05
N ALA A 867 12.11 3.37 -13.67
CA ALA A 867 11.70 4.60 -13.00
C ALA A 867 10.28 4.49 -12.40
N ASP A 868 9.32 3.91 -13.12
CA ASP A 868 7.94 3.71 -12.64
C ASP A 868 7.91 2.83 -11.37
N ARG A 869 8.66 1.71 -11.37
CA ARG A 869 8.77 0.81 -10.21
C ARG A 869 9.58 1.39 -9.03
N MET A 870 10.51 2.30 -9.30
CA MET A 870 11.17 3.08 -8.26
C MET A 870 10.26 4.18 -7.71
N ALA A 871 9.41 4.80 -8.55
CA ALA A 871 8.50 5.87 -8.14
C ALA A 871 7.34 5.38 -7.26
N GLN A 872 6.88 4.13 -7.44
CA GLN A 872 5.91 3.49 -6.56
C GLN A 872 6.44 3.30 -5.12
N ASN A 873 7.72 2.97 -4.95
CA ASN A 873 8.35 2.73 -3.65
C ASN A 873 9.74 3.41 -3.58
N PRO A 874 9.82 4.75 -3.41
CA PRO A 874 11.05 5.52 -3.62
C PRO A 874 12.15 5.29 -2.57
N GLU A 875 11.77 4.82 -1.37
CA GLU A 875 12.69 4.56 -0.26
C GLU A 875 13.24 3.12 -0.26
N GLN A 876 12.83 2.27 -1.22
CA GLN A 876 13.34 0.91 -1.34
C GLN A 876 14.86 0.95 -1.56
N ALA A 877 15.65 0.31 -0.68
CA ALA A 877 17.12 0.29 -0.74
C ALA A 877 17.67 -1.04 -1.30
N ILE A 878 16.92 -2.14 -1.13
CA ILE A 878 17.17 -3.42 -1.78
C ILE A 878 15.88 -4.05 -2.33
N ARG A 879 16.05 -4.97 -3.28
CA ARG A 879 15.02 -5.88 -3.81
C ARG A 879 15.57 -7.31 -3.76
N TYR A 880 14.87 -8.24 -3.12
CA TYR A 880 15.32 -9.62 -2.89
C TYR A 880 14.33 -10.64 -3.50
N GLU A 881 14.82 -11.53 -4.35
CA GLU A 881 14.05 -12.66 -4.90
C GLU A 881 14.99 -13.79 -5.34
N PHE A 882 15.05 -14.90 -4.57
CA PHE A 882 15.90 -16.03 -4.93
C PHE A 882 15.40 -16.76 -6.19
N ALA A 883 16.24 -16.80 -7.23
CA ALA A 883 15.93 -17.25 -8.58
C ALA A 883 14.88 -16.41 -9.33
N GLY A 884 14.72 -15.15 -8.90
CA GLY A 884 13.86 -14.15 -9.53
C GLY A 884 14.41 -13.49 -10.80
N ALA A 885 13.83 -12.34 -11.16
CA ALA A 885 14.25 -11.52 -12.30
C ALA A 885 14.63 -10.09 -11.88
N PRO A 886 15.88 -9.63 -12.13
CA PRO A 886 16.31 -8.29 -11.73
C PRO A 886 15.69 -7.20 -12.61
N LEU A 887 15.37 -6.06 -11.99
CA LEU A 887 14.83 -4.87 -12.63
C LEU A 887 15.97 -4.09 -13.32
N LEU A 888 16.14 -4.29 -14.63
CA LEU A 888 17.24 -3.68 -15.39
C LEU A 888 17.05 -2.15 -15.56
N TYR A 889 18.11 -1.39 -15.30
CA TYR A 889 18.17 0.06 -15.50
C TYR A 889 18.24 0.43 -17.00
N SER A 890 18.93 -0.39 -17.80
CA SER A 890 19.11 -0.19 -19.25
C SER A 890 19.40 -1.53 -19.93
N LYS A 891 18.88 -1.75 -21.15
CA LYS A 891 19.26 -2.90 -22.00
C LYS A 891 20.53 -2.66 -22.83
N ALA A 892 21.00 -1.41 -22.93
CA ALA A 892 22.14 -1.06 -23.79
C ALA A 892 23.50 -1.38 -23.15
N ASP A 893 23.58 -1.40 -21.82
CA ASP A 893 24.80 -1.72 -21.05
C ASP A 893 25.20 -3.21 -21.16
N ALA A 894 26.45 -3.54 -20.84
CA ALA A 894 26.98 -4.91 -20.85
C ALA A 894 26.22 -5.85 -19.91
N VAL A 895 25.76 -5.37 -18.74
CA VAL A 895 24.90 -6.14 -17.85
C VAL A 895 23.52 -6.36 -18.50
N GLY A 896 22.91 -5.29 -19.01
CA GLY A 896 21.63 -5.34 -19.73
C GLY A 896 21.63 -6.32 -20.91
N LYS A 897 22.72 -6.37 -21.69
CA LYS A 897 22.93 -7.32 -22.79
C LYS A 897 23.17 -8.77 -22.37
N SER A 898 23.63 -9.01 -21.13
CA SER A 898 23.89 -10.36 -20.62
C SER A 898 22.68 -11.00 -19.92
N LEU A 899 21.68 -10.20 -19.54
CA LEU A 899 20.45 -10.65 -18.88
C LEU A 899 19.19 -10.46 -19.77
N GLY A 900 19.12 -9.37 -20.54
CA GLY A 900 17.99 -9.08 -21.42
C GLY A 900 17.85 -10.09 -22.57
N GLY A 901 16.62 -10.54 -22.83
CA GLY A 901 16.32 -11.43 -23.97
C GLY A 901 16.62 -12.93 -23.72
N GLY A 902 16.71 -13.38 -22.46
CA GLY A 902 16.93 -14.79 -22.11
C GLY A 902 18.40 -15.18 -21.92
N GLY A 903 19.28 -14.18 -21.75
CA GLY A 903 20.65 -14.39 -21.31
C GLY A 903 20.72 -15.02 -19.91
N ARG A 904 21.89 -15.57 -19.54
CA ARG A 904 22.10 -16.27 -18.27
C ARG A 904 23.38 -15.79 -17.60
N MET A 905 23.34 -15.68 -16.27
CA MET A 905 24.51 -15.35 -15.46
C MET A 905 25.62 -16.40 -15.64
N PRO A 906 26.92 -16.02 -15.56
CA PRO A 906 28.04 -16.94 -15.66
C PRO A 906 27.95 -18.07 -14.62
N ARG A 907 28.24 -19.31 -15.02
CA ARG A 907 28.20 -20.49 -14.13
C ARG A 907 29.12 -20.35 -12.92
N CYS A 908 28.76 -21.01 -11.82
CA CYS A 908 29.53 -21.00 -10.58
C CYS A 908 30.90 -21.67 -10.78
N GLY A 909 32.01 -20.92 -10.59
CA GLY A 909 33.37 -21.43 -10.75
C GLY A 909 33.76 -22.55 -9.78
N ASN A 910 33.05 -22.69 -8.66
CA ASN A 910 33.32 -23.71 -7.63
C ASN A 910 32.72 -25.09 -7.97
N CYS A 911 31.56 -25.16 -8.63
CA CYS A 911 30.84 -26.41 -8.87
C CYS A 911 30.33 -26.63 -10.32
N GLY A 912 30.33 -25.60 -11.18
CA GLY A 912 29.85 -25.69 -12.57
C GLY A 912 28.33 -25.60 -12.77
N ALA A 913 27.55 -25.45 -11.68
CA ALA A 913 26.12 -25.20 -11.71
C ALA A 913 25.78 -23.81 -12.28
N GLY A 914 24.49 -23.53 -12.50
CA GLY A 914 24.02 -22.20 -12.86
C GLY A 914 24.33 -21.16 -11.79
N ARG A 915 24.26 -19.89 -12.19
CA ARG A 915 24.01 -18.80 -11.25
C ARG A 915 22.63 -18.23 -11.48
N VAL A 916 21.97 -17.84 -10.40
CA VAL A 916 20.62 -17.29 -10.35
C VAL A 916 20.64 -15.96 -9.61
N PHE A 917 19.68 -15.09 -9.90
CA PHE A 917 19.48 -13.85 -9.16
C PHE A 917 19.15 -14.14 -7.69
N GLU A 918 19.55 -13.24 -6.78
CA GLU A 918 19.13 -13.28 -5.38
C GLU A 918 18.84 -11.89 -4.80
N VAL A 919 19.74 -10.91 -4.99
CA VAL A 919 19.53 -9.54 -4.46
C VAL A 919 19.99 -8.46 -5.44
N GLN A 920 19.24 -7.37 -5.47
CA GLN A 920 19.52 -6.13 -6.19
C GLN A 920 19.55 -4.95 -5.21
N MET A 921 20.51 -4.05 -5.37
CA MET A 921 20.54 -2.76 -4.66
C MET A 921 20.07 -1.64 -5.61
N THR A 922 19.36 -0.65 -5.07
CA THR A 922 18.72 0.46 -5.79
C THR A 922 19.38 1.80 -5.43
N PRO A 923 19.20 2.87 -6.25
CA PRO A 923 19.91 4.14 -6.06
C PRO A 923 19.77 4.76 -4.66
N HIS A 924 18.63 4.57 -3.99
CA HIS A 924 18.37 5.10 -2.65
C HIS A 924 19.38 4.61 -1.59
N ALA A 925 19.97 3.42 -1.77
CA ALA A 925 21.01 2.92 -0.89
C ALA A 925 22.30 3.77 -0.94
N ILE A 926 22.55 4.55 -2.01
CA ILE A 926 23.64 5.53 -2.05
C ILE A 926 23.36 6.67 -1.07
N THR A 927 22.14 7.21 -1.10
CA THR A 927 21.71 8.32 -0.22
C THR A 927 21.90 7.98 1.25
N GLU A 928 21.54 6.77 1.65
CA GLU A 928 21.72 6.28 3.03
C GLU A 928 23.19 6.03 3.40
N LEU A 929 23.98 5.45 2.50
CA LEU A 929 25.42 5.23 2.74
C LEU A 929 26.21 6.55 2.82
N GLU A 930 25.79 7.60 2.11
CA GLU A 930 26.50 8.88 2.03
C GLU A 930 25.88 10.00 2.90
N ALA A 931 24.83 9.70 3.68
CA ALA A 931 24.10 10.64 4.53
C ALA A 931 24.96 11.41 5.56
N GLU A 932 26.15 10.92 5.89
CA GLU A 932 27.10 11.56 6.81
C GLU A 932 28.38 12.10 6.12
N GLU A 933 28.46 12.09 4.79
CA GLU A 933 29.67 12.46 4.05
C GLU A 933 29.44 13.66 3.10
N LEU A 934 29.80 14.86 3.59
CA LEU A 934 29.75 16.15 2.89
C LEU A 934 30.76 16.29 1.72
N SER A 935 30.94 15.26 0.89
CA SER A 935 31.93 15.21 -0.19
C SER A 935 31.30 15.31 -1.58
N LEU A 936 31.98 15.98 -2.51
CA LEU A 936 31.54 16.15 -3.90
C LEU A 936 31.86 14.96 -4.82
N GLU A 937 32.47 13.88 -4.30
CA GLU A 937 32.76 12.63 -5.05
C GLU A 937 31.89 11.47 -4.52
N GLY A 938 30.56 11.66 -4.44
CA GLY A 938 29.59 10.60 -4.07
C GLY A 938 29.55 9.42 -5.05
N MET A 939 28.87 8.32 -4.73
CA MET A 939 28.86 7.08 -5.55
C MET A 939 27.85 7.09 -6.71
N ASP A 940 28.31 6.81 -7.94
CA ASP A 940 27.50 6.99 -9.17
C ASP A 940 27.07 5.65 -9.84
N TRP A 941 26.17 4.88 -9.20
CA TRP A 941 25.64 3.62 -9.77
C TRP A 941 24.09 3.59 -9.82
N GLY A 942 23.54 3.06 -10.92
CA GLY A 942 22.08 2.97 -11.14
C GLY A 942 21.46 1.69 -10.55
N THR A 943 22.17 0.56 -10.61
CA THR A 943 21.82 -0.62 -9.79
C THR A 943 22.99 -1.62 -9.67
N ILE A 944 23.08 -2.32 -8.54
CA ILE A 944 23.98 -3.47 -8.33
C ILE A 944 23.13 -4.75 -8.28
N ILE A 945 23.47 -5.75 -9.08
CA ILE A 945 22.74 -7.02 -9.22
C ILE A 945 23.67 -8.18 -8.82
N VAL A 946 23.29 -8.95 -7.80
CA VAL A 946 24.05 -10.10 -7.31
C VAL A 946 23.43 -11.41 -7.82
N GLY A 947 24.29 -12.31 -8.30
CA GLY A 947 23.93 -13.64 -8.78
C GLY A 947 24.74 -14.74 -8.09
N VAL A 948 24.05 -15.63 -7.38
CA VAL A 948 24.65 -16.70 -6.55
C VAL A 948 24.60 -18.07 -7.21
N CYS A 949 25.32 -19.04 -6.67
CA CYS A 949 25.22 -20.44 -7.09
C CYS A 949 23.81 -21.04 -6.87
N GLU A 950 23.22 -21.60 -7.93
CA GLU A 950 21.89 -22.25 -7.94
C GLU A 950 21.77 -23.41 -6.92
N THR A 951 22.87 -24.11 -6.63
CA THR A 951 22.91 -25.25 -5.69
C THR A 951 23.60 -24.91 -4.37
N ASP A 952 23.69 -23.63 -4.02
CA ASP A 952 24.24 -23.06 -2.78
C ASP A 952 25.56 -23.70 -2.27
N CYS A 953 26.46 -24.09 -3.18
CA CYS A 953 27.61 -24.91 -2.81
C CYS A 953 28.60 -24.22 -1.85
N GLN A 954 29.14 -24.98 -0.90
CA GLN A 954 30.20 -24.57 0.04
C GLN A 954 31.58 -24.56 -0.65
N GLN A 955 32.54 -23.82 -0.09
CA GLN A 955 33.91 -23.74 -0.59
C GLN A 955 34.63 -25.10 -0.54
N ARG A 956 35.31 -25.50 -1.62
CA ARG A 956 36.09 -26.76 -1.67
C ARG A 956 37.16 -26.79 -0.58
N GLY A 957 37.16 -27.86 0.23
CA GLY A 957 38.18 -28.10 1.26
C GLY A 957 37.84 -27.61 2.67
N VAL A 958 36.61 -27.09 2.87
CA VAL A 958 36.05 -26.72 4.18
C VAL A 958 35.21 -27.90 4.71
N GLU A 959 35.20 -28.15 6.02
CA GLU A 959 34.41 -29.25 6.60
C GLU A 959 32.93 -28.86 6.84
N ALA A 960 32.08 -29.87 7.09
CA ALA A 960 30.70 -29.62 7.53
C ALA A 960 30.70 -28.95 8.91
N GLY A 961 29.93 -27.89 9.08
CA GLY A 961 29.89 -27.02 10.26
C GLY A 961 30.90 -25.87 10.26
N GLU A 962 31.76 -25.75 9.24
CA GLU A 962 32.69 -24.62 9.07
C GLU A 962 32.20 -23.63 8.00
N ALA A 963 32.47 -22.34 8.22
CA ALA A 963 32.12 -21.27 7.28
C ALA A 963 33.09 -21.21 6.09
N GLY A 964 32.60 -21.47 4.89
CA GLY A 964 33.34 -21.28 3.63
C GLY A 964 32.84 -20.07 2.86
N TYR A 965 33.74 -19.35 2.18
CA TYR A 965 33.43 -18.10 1.47
C TYR A 965 33.75 -18.20 -0.02
N LEU A 966 32.84 -17.71 -0.87
CA LEU A 966 32.96 -17.77 -2.33
C LEU A 966 32.62 -16.42 -2.98
N GLU A 967 33.43 -16.00 -3.95
CA GLU A 967 33.09 -14.85 -4.80
C GLU A 967 31.97 -15.22 -5.78
N GLU A 968 30.83 -14.54 -5.63
CA GLU A 968 29.66 -14.70 -6.48
C GLU A 968 29.63 -13.67 -7.63
N TRP A 969 28.67 -13.79 -8.54
CA TRP A 969 28.60 -12.86 -9.68
C TRP A 969 28.00 -11.52 -9.23
N CYS A 970 28.58 -10.43 -9.70
CA CYS A 970 28.10 -9.08 -9.45
C CYS A 970 28.09 -8.31 -10.77
N GLY A 971 26.89 -7.92 -11.22
CA GLY A 971 26.69 -6.96 -12.30
C GLY A 971 26.43 -5.57 -11.70
N VAL A 972 26.95 -4.52 -12.33
CA VAL A 972 26.69 -3.13 -11.92
C VAL A 972 26.30 -2.35 -13.16
N GLN A 973 25.09 -1.78 -13.15
CA GLN A 973 24.66 -0.80 -14.15
C GLN A 973 25.00 0.59 -13.60
N TRP A 974 25.80 1.34 -14.34
CA TRP A 974 26.30 2.65 -13.92
C TRP A 974 25.38 3.75 -14.47
N GLU A 975 25.21 4.83 -13.70
CA GLU A 975 24.35 5.93 -14.11
C GLU A 975 24.89 6.62 -15.39
N GLU A 976 24.00 6.88 -16.35
CA GLU A 976 24.35 7.54 -17.61
C GLU A 976 24.51 9.04 -17.40
N LEU A 977 25.73 9.47 -17.06
CA LEU A 977 26.12 10.89 -17.08
C LEU A 977 25.88 11.47 -18.47
N SER A 978 24.89 12.36 -18.58
CA SER A 978 24.62 13.15 -19.78
C SER A 978 25.88 13.91 -20.23
N LYS A 979 26.24 13.78 -21.50
CA LYS A 979 27.42 14.41 -22.13
C LYS A 979 27.06 15.69 -22.87
#